data_AF-A0A7Z9YA48-F1
#
_entry.id   AF-A0A7Z9YA48-F1
#
_cell.length_a   1.000
_cell.length_b   1.000
_cell.length_c   1.000
_cell.angle_alpha   90.00
_cell.angle_beta   90.00
_cell.angle_gamma   90.00
#
_symmetry.space_group_name_H-M   'P 1'
#
loop_
_entity.id
_entity.type
_entity.pdbx_description
1 polymer ?
#
loop_
_entity_poly.entity_id
_entity_poly.type
_entity_poly.pdbx_seq_one_letter_code
_entity_poly.pdbx_strand_id
1 'polypeptide(L)'
;MIKRLDQTSLFKLLDHMLLNREEISYFGQRMFDTLYKLREQDVLRYIVVNAIKNGEEWEEKKRTLRQWMRNLGLMEKYVDLLGELPVELAKTLGKILKKVDEGVVLDIARSARGINREKSVKLLDILYDVADNEGIAPILVNLLASDDRKIRSKTALILGKLSDNLHFFHNALKDPDPRVRANAVEGLWGLDNPKAKDIYLEALRDENNRVRANAAKGLYEMGDPRGLQTLKEMIEDNDGMMRASSAWVLGEVGDTSMMGKLESMAVGDPAEIARRNAIRAIEKILTKKVVPGLRDLILFMNGIDPGTVPNPLGFFRRTAALRSIRSEMLAEVLSAVPPVDSPILRRKLVESLTGGLEDMADDGLLLLTLISAIRFDENSFWSRIVEGVEAMLRRPEDRLTILAGGAETIPDMLLATLKEGALSTAAPIAELLRWEGEGILEKLKPMLEDPNPAVRSLTAETIGLLGRFEMVERLEEMARSDPEALVREKALKAMERLKATAEIASKLPDDLHLRILHLSLTNLPEVSISVSLIDGGSNPVDILKEEDVSLFENGRPMDCRFERLGEEMPIYTVILMDYSLSMSEEDISKMEGAISEFISSVKGDDRMAILKFASEIHVPQPLDRVERLRAELIREEFRGDRDGTMLYDALDRAVSILDDLEGIKLAVVLTDGEDSGSTKTAEDVIHNALKSGVSIHAIALGDEVDEMTLRNLAVSTGGTLYITGDPSELERIYREISSSMQSHYRLSYRSRAWDDDVKNAFLIIRADLGPSAPEAWTRVILRNG
;
A
#
# COMPACT_ATOMS: atom_id res chain seq x y z
N MET A 1 29.86 -38.35 -47.22
CA MET A 1 28.44 -38.07 -47.45
C MET A 1 27.71 -37.65 -46.17
N ILE A 2 27.69 -38.46 -45.11
CA ILE A 2 26.95 -38.16 -43.85
C ILE A 2 27.29 -36.78 -43.26
N LYS A 3 28.58 -36.41 -43.18
CA LYS A 3 29.02 -35.08 -42.70
C LYS A 3 28.49 -33.87 -43.51
N ARG A 4 27.92 -34.11 -44.70
CA ARG A 4 27.37 -33.09 -45.61
C ARG A 4 25.84 -33.08 -45.63
N LEU A 5 25.17 -33.97 -44.89
CA LEU A 5 23.71 -33.99 -44.81
C LEU A 5 23.20 -32.80 -43.97
N ASP A 6 22.10 -32.21 -44.38
CA ASP A 6 21.35 -31.28 -43.53
C ASP A 6 20.60 -32.05 -42.42
N GLN A 7 20.09 -31.32 -41.43
CA GLN A 7 19.44 -31.90 -40.26
C GLN A 7 18.20 -32.73 -40.62
N THR A 8 17.40 -32.27 -41.58
CA THR A 8 16.17 -32.96 -42.00
C THR A 8 16.48 -34.29 -42.66
N SER A 9 17.47 -34.32 -43.54
CA SER A 9 17.94 -35.52 -44.23
C SER A 9 18.60 -36.48 -43.26
N LEU A 10 19.33 -35.96 -42.27
CA LEU A 10 19.92 -36.76 -41.20
C LEU A 10 18.87 -37.43 -40.32
N PHE A 11 17.80 -36.70 -39.95
CA PHE A 11 16.73 -37.24 -39.12
C PHE A 11 15.93 -38.29 -39.87
N LYS A 12 15.61 -38.08 -41.15
CA LYS A 12 14.98 -39.10 -42.01
C LYS A 12 15.83 -40.36 -42.14
N LEU A 13 17.15 -40.19 -42.28
CA LEU A 13 18.09 -41.31 -42.30
C LEU A 13 18.06 -42.07 -40.97
N LEU A 14 18.11 -41.37 -39.83
CA LEU A 14 18.01 -41.97 -38.49
C LEU A 14 16.67 -42.69 -38.28
N ASP A 15 15.55 -42.10 -38.69
CA ASP A 15 14.23 -42.74 -38.62
C ASP A 15 14.21 -44.05 -39.41
N HIS A 16 14.69 -44.02 -40.65
CA HIS A 16 14.76 -45.20 -41.50
C HIS A 16 15.66 -46.29 -40.90
N MET A 17 16.81 -45.91 -40.33
CA MET A 17 17.73 -46.85 -39.70
C MET A 17 17.19 -47.46 -38.42
N LEU A 18 16.46 -46.69 -37.60
CA LEU A 18 15.95 -47.15 -36.30
C LEU A 18 14.68 -48.03 -36.44
N LEU A 19 13.94 -47.92 -37.53
CA LEU A 19 12.72 -48.69 -37.82
C LEU A 19 12.99 -50.05 -38.50
N ASN A 20 14.02 -50.17 -39.35
CA ASN A 20 14.22 -51.34 -40.21
C ASN A 20 15.09 -52.43 -39.55
N ARG A 21 14.55 -53.07 -38.51
CA ARG A 21 15.26 -54.03 -37.63
C ARG A 21 15.91 -55.22 -38.33
N GLU A 22 15.34 -55.71 -39.43
CA GLU A 22 15.87 -56.85 -40.19
C GLU A 22 17.17 -56.51 -40.93
N GLU A 23 17.30 -55.28 -41.42
CA GLU A 23 18.52 -54.79 -42.07
C GLU A 23 19.64 -54.52 -41.05
N ILE A 24 19.30 -54.21 -39.79
CA ILE A 24 20.25 -53.95 -38.70
C ILE A 24 21.13 -55.16 -38.39
N SER A 25 20.54 -56.35 -38.42
CA SER A 25 21.25 -57.62 -38.28
C SER A 25 22.26 -57.83 -39.42
N TYR A 26 21.85 -57.52 -40.64
CA TYR A 26 22.64 -57.69 -41.85
C TYR A 26 23.79 -56.68 -41.98
N PHE A 27 23.56 -55.42 -41.58
CA PHE A 27 24.55 -54.34 -41.66
C PHE A 27 25.37 -54.13 -40.38
N GLY A 28 25.03 -54.83 -39.28
CA GLY A 28 25.65 -54.75 -37.94
C GLY A 28 26.80 -53.74 -37.82
N GLN A 29 28.02 -54.19 -38.12
CA GLN A 29 29.24 -53.38 -37.96
C GLN A 29 29.29 -52.13 -38.86
N ARG A 30 28.85 -52.21 -40.12
CA ARG A 30 28.82 -51.05 -41.04
C ARG A 30 27.81 -50.00 -40.63
N MET A 31 26.70 -50.42 -40.02
CA MET A 31 25.71 -49.50 -39.49
C MET A 31 26.22 -48.82 -38.22
N PHE A 32 26.86 -49.58 -37.31
CA PHE A 32 27.57 -49.01 -36.16
C PHE A 32 28.64 -48.01 -36.61
N ASP A 33 29.43 -48.32 -37.65
CA ASP A 33 30.45 -47.40 -38.21
C ASP A 33 29.84 -46.14 -38.86
N THR A 34 28.65 -46.26 -39.44
CA THR A 34 27.91 -45.17 -40.09
C THR A 34 27.35 -44.22 -39.03
N LEU A 35 26.78 -44.78 -37.96
CA LEU A 35 26.25 -44.04 -36.83
C LEU A 35 27.35 -43.44 -35.93
N TYR A 36 28.49 -44.12 -35.78
CA TYR A 36 29.67 -43.60 -35.06
C TYR A 36 30.27 -42.36 -35.74
N LYS A 37 30.05 -42.20 -37.05
CA LYS A 37 30.46 -41.00 -37.81
C LYS A 37 29.53 -39.81 -37.61
N LEU A 38 28.40 -39.98 -36.92
CA LEU A 38 27.53 -38.87 -36.51
C LEU A 38 28.19 -38.08 -35.39
N ARG A 39 28.00 -36.75 -35.38
CA ARG A 39 28.51 -35.91 -34.29
C ARG A 39 27.64 -36.14 -33.06
N GLU A 40 28.23 -36.19 -31.88
CA GLU A 40 27.50 -36.36 -30.60
C GLU A 40 26.35 -35.35 -30.43
N GLN A 41 26.52 -34.13 -30.97
CA GLN A 41 25.48 -33.10 -30.98
C GLN A 41 24.30 -33.43 -31.89
N ASP A 42 24.51 -34.11 -33.03
CA ASP A 42 23.42 -34.48 -33.95
C ASP A 42 22.55 -35.58 -33.35
N VAL A 43 23.18 -36.52 -32.65
CA VAL A 43 22.50 -37.61 -31.90
C VAL A 43 21.67 -37.03 -30.77
N LEU A 44 22.25 -36.11 -29.98
CA LEU A 44 21.55 -35.41 -28.92
C LEU A 44 20.34 -34.62 -29.44
N ARG A 45 20.50 -33.89 -30.56
CA ARG A 45 19.40 -33.15 -31.20
C ARG A 45 18.28 -34.08 -31.66
N TYR A 46 18.62 -35.23 -32.25
CA TYR A 46 17.62 -36.22 -32.66
C TYR A 46 16.83 -36.76 -31.47
N ILE A 47 17.53 -37.11 -30.37
CA ILE A 47 16.90 -37.58 -29.14
C ILE A 47 15.94 -36.54 -28.57
N VAL A 48 16.39 -35.28 -28.43
CA VAL A 48 15.57 -34.20 -27.86
C VAL A 48 14.30 -33.99 -28.67
N VAL A 49 14.40 -33.89 -29.99
CA VAL A 49 13.24 -33.64 -30.86
C VAL A 49 12.25 -34.81 -30.82
N ASN A 50 12.71 -36.06 -30.82
CA ASN A 50 11.81 -37.21 -30.84
C ASN A 50 11.23 -37.57 -29.46
N ALA A 51 12.00 -37.42 -28.39
CA ALA A 51 11.52 -37.62 -27.02
C ALA A 51 10.45 -36.61 -26.59
N ILE A 52 10.39 -35.45 -27.26
CA ILE A 52 9.31 -34.46 -27.10
C ILE A 52 8.08 -34.85 -27.92
N LYS A 53 8.28 -35.29 -29.17
CA LYS A 53 7.17 -35.58 -30.11
C LYS A 53 6.32 -36.79 -29.75
N ASN A 54 6.83 -37.76 -28.99
CA ASN A 54 6.08 -38.96 -28.54
C ASN A 54 5.24 -39.62 -29.66
N GLY A 55 5.81 -39.83 -30.86
CA GLY A 55 5.08 -40.42 -32.00
C GLY A 55 4.76 -41.92 -31.81
N GLU A 56 3.81 -42.44 -32.58
CA GLU A 56 3.34 -43.85 -32.49
C GLU A 56 4.46 -44.90 -32.60
N GLU A 57 5.53 -44.59 -33.36
CA GLU A 57 6.69 -45.48 -33.56
C GLU A 57 7.80 -45.33 -32.50
N TRP A 58 7.61 -44.49 -31.48
CA TRP A 58 8.67 -44.11 -30.55
C TRP A 58 9.25 -45.30 -29.76
N GLU A 59 8.41 -46.23 -29.30
CA GLU A 59 8.87 -47.35 -28.46
C GLU A 59 9.84 -48.29 -29.19
N GLU A 60 9.60 -48.52 -30.49
CA GLU A 60 10.49 -49.34 -31.31
C GLU A 60 11.82 -48.63 -31.58
N LYS A 61 11.76 -47.35 -31.98
CA LYS A 61 12.95 -46.51 -32.21
C LYS A 61 13.79 -46.36 -30.94
N LYS A 62 13.15 -46.10 -29.81
CA LYS A 62 13.75 -45.95 -28.48
C LYS A 62 14.56 -47.17 -28.10
N ARG A 63 14.02 -48.39 -28.29
CA ARG A 63 14.71 -49.63 -27.93
C ARG A 63 16.04 -49.79 -28.68
N THR A 64 16.03 -49.55 -30.00
CA THR A 64 17.22 -49.63 -30.86
C THR A 64 18.23 -48.52 -30.52
N LEU A 65 17.73 -47.29 -30.35
CA LEU A 65 18.50 -46.11 -29.96
C LEU A 65 19.23 -46.33 -28.62
N ARG A 66 18.54 -46.89 -27.61
CA ARG A 66 19.13 -47.25 -26.32
C ARG A 66 20.31 -48.21 -26.49
N GLN A 67 20.11 -49.33 -27.19
CA GLN A 67 21.17 -50.33 -27.37
C GLN A 67 22.39 -49.72 -28.08
N TRP A 68 22.14 -48.88 -29.08
CA TRP A 68 23.19 -48.20 -29.81
C TRP A 68 23.96 -47.20 -28.95
N MET A 69 23.28 -46.34 -28.19
CA MET A 69 23.91 -45.37 -27.30
C MET A 69 24.77 -46.04 -26.22
N ARG A 70 24.31 -47.16 -25.66
CA ARG A 70 25.06 -47.96 -24.68
C ARG A 70 26.32 -48.58 -25.27
N ASN A 71 26.24 -49.19 -26.46
CA ASN A 71 27.39 -49.81 -27.11
C ASN A 71 28.51 -48.80 -27.45
N LEU A 72 28.15 -47.54 -27.74
CA LEU A 72 29.11 -46.49 -28.06
C LEU A 72 29.66 -45.73 -26.84
N GLY A 73 29.21 -46.06 -25.63
CA GLY A 73 29.55 -45.29 -24.43
C GLY A 73 28.95 -43.88 -24.41
N LEU A 74 27.95 -43.60 -25.26
CA LEU A 74 27.35 -42.26 -25.36
C LEU A 74 26.48 -41.97 -24.14
N MET A 75 25.86 -42.98 -23.54
CA MET A 75 25.07 -42.80 -22.32
C MET A 75 25.93 -42.26 -21.17
N GLU A 76 27.10 -42.85 -20.97
CA GLU A 76 28.07 -42.47 -19.94
C GLU A 76 28.60 -41.05 -20.18
N LYS A 77 28.93 -40.72 -21.43
CA LYS A 77 29.34 -39.36 -21.83
C LYS A 77 28.24 -38.32 -21.58
N TYR A 78 26.98 -38.65 -21.90
CA TYR A 78 25.89 -37.72 -21.64
C TYR A 78 25.60 -37.58 -20.14
N VAL A 79 25.75 -38.65 -19.35
CA VAL A 79 25.68 -38.57 -17.87
C VAL A 79 26.80 -37.68 -17.32
N ASP A 80 28.01 -37.77 -17.88
CA ASP A 80 29.10 -36.87 -17.50
C ASP A 80 28.80 -35.41 -17.86
N LEU A 81 28.25 -35.19 -19.06
CA LEU A 81 27.82 -33.87 -19.55
C LEU A 81 26.75 -33.23 -18.65
N LEU A 82 25.86 -34.01 -18.03
CA LEU A 82 24.89 -33.48 -17.05
C LEU A 82 25.58 -32.70 -15.91
N GLY A 83 26.78 -33.13 -15.51
CA GLY A 83 27.60 -32.45 -14.52
C GLY A 83 28.10 -31.07 -14.96
N GLU A 84 28.15 -30.81 -16.26
CA GLU A 84 28.71 -29.59 -16.86
C GLU A 84 27.61 -28.57 -17.24
N LEU A 85 26.42 -29.03 -17.63
CA LEU A 85 25.32 -28.18 -18.12
C LEU A 85 24.61 -27.38 -17.02
N PRO A 86 24.01 -26.20 -17.27
CA PRO A 86 23.15 -25.52 -16.29
C PRO A 86 22.07 -26.45 -15.71
N VAL A 87 21.74 -26.30 -14.42
CA VAL A 87 20.91 -27.27 -13.65
C VAL A 87 19.58 -27.59 -14.35
N GLU A 88 18.85 -26.58 -14.83
CA GLU A 88 17.54 -26.79 -15.47
C GLU A 88 17.64 -27.51 -16.83
N LEU A 89 18.71 -27.22 -17.59
CA LEU A 89 19.00 -27.95 -18.83
C LEU A 89 19.41 -29.38 -18.52
N ALA A 90 20.21 -29.60 -17.47
CA ALA A 90 20.64 -30.92 -17.04
C ALA A 90 19.46 -31.76 -16.55
N LYS A 91 18.52 -31.20 -15.78
CA LYS A 91 17.27 -31.88 -15.39
C LYS A 91 16.43 -32.29 -16.60
N THR A 92 16.27 -31.38 -17.56
CA THR A 92 15.53 -31.64 -18.80
C THR A 92 16.18 -32.76 -19.60
N LEU A 93 17.50 -32.68 -19.79
CA LEU A 93 18.25 -33.72 -20.47
C LEU A 93 18.19 -35.06 -19.71
N GLY A 94 18.29 -35.05 -18.38
CA GLY A 94 18.14 -36.25 -17.55
C GLY A 94 16.78 -36.94 -17.75
N LYS A 95 15.68 -36.18 -17.78
CA LYS A 95 14.34 -36.70 -18.09
C LYS A 95 14.26 -37.29 -19.50
N ILE A 96 14.87 -36.62 -20.49
CA ILE A 96 14.93 -37.09 -21.87
C ILE A 96 15.75 -38.38 -21.98
N LEU A 97 16.91 -38.46 -21.33
CA LEU A 97 17.75 -39.65 -21.31
C LEU A 97 17.02 -40.82 -20.63
N LYS A 98 16.29 -40.57 -19.53
CA LYS A 98 15.45 -41.58 -18.88
C LYS A 98 14.35 -42.11 -19.80
N LYS A 99 13.73 -41.22 -20.60
CA LYS A 99 12.77 -41.65 -21.63
C LYS A 99 13.39 -42.60 -22.65
N VAL A 100 14.69 -42.48 -22.94
CA VAL A 100 15.40 -43.40 -23.84
C VAL A 100 15.79 -44.70 -23.12
N ASP A 101 16.35 -44.57 -21.91
CA ASP A 101 16.82 -45.67 -21.10
C ASP A 101 16.64 -45.41 -19.60
N GLU A 102 15.78 -46.19 -18.95
CA GLU A 102 15.58 -46.12 -17.50
C GLU A 102 16.86 -46.43 -16.71
N GLY A 103 17.77 -47.23 -17.28
CA GLY A 103 19.06 -47.54 -16.66
C GLY A 103 19.92 -46.30 -16.38
N VAL A 104 19.65 -45.17 -17.04
CA VAL A 104 20.40 -43.92 -16.81
C VAL A 104 20.29 -43.43 -15.38
N VAL A 105 19.18 -43.71 -14.69
CA VAL A 105 18.99 -43.30 -13.28
C VAL A 105 20.05 -43.96 -12.40
N LEU A 106 20.37 -45.23 -12.67
CA LEU A 106 21.42 -45.96 -11.97
C LEU A 106 22.81 -45.39 -12.26
N ASP A 107 23.06 -44.96 -13.49
CA ASP A 107 24.35 -44.39 -13.90
C ASP A 107 24.58 -43.01 -13.29
N ILE A 108 23.53 -42.18 -13.24
CA ILE A 108 23.59 -40.89 -12.56
C ILE A 108 23.85 -41.11 -11.06
N ALA A 109 23.20 -42.10 -10.42
CA ALA A 109 23.44 -42.46 -9.01
C ALA A 109 24.88 -42.92 -8.76
N ARG A 110 25.47 -43.70 -9.67
CA ARG A 110 26.88 -44.11 -9.58
C ARG A 110 27.82 -42.93 -9.79
N SER A 111 27.55 -42.06 -10.77
CA SER A 111 28.38 -40.88 -11.06
C SER A 111 28.33 -39.85 -9.93
N ALA A 112 27.19 -39.73 -9.25
CA ALA A 112 27.01 -38.89 -8.06
C ALA A 112 27.86 -39.31 -6.84
N ARG A 113 28.42 -40.53 -6.84
CA ARG A 113 29.38 -40.99 -5.82
C ARG A 113 30.83 -40.58 -6.11
N GLY A 114 31.07 -39.85 -7.19
CA GLY A 114 32.39 -39.37 -7.55
C GLY A 114 33.01 -38.45 -6.49
N ILE A 115 34.31 -38.21 -6.63
CA ILE A 115 35.08 -37.39 -5.68
C ILE A 115 34.73 -35.89 -5.82
N ASN A 116 34.25 -35.46 -7.00
CA ASN A 116 33.91 -34.06 -7.24
C ASN A 116 32.58 -33.69 -6.56
N ARG A 117 32.69 -32.89 -5.50
CA ARG A 117 31.57 -32.37 -4.71
C ARG A 117 30.51 -31.64 -5.56
N GLU A 118 30.92 -30.72 -6.43
CA GLU A 118 30.00 -29.88 -7.20
C GLU A 118 29.20 -30.72 -8.20
N LYS A 119 29.91 -31.59 -8.92
CA LYS A 119 29.28 -32.57 -9.82
C LYS A 119 28.33 -33.47 -9.05
N SER A 120 28.73 -33.98 -7.88
CA SER A 120 27.89 -34.87 -7.05
C SER A 120 26.60 -34.20 -6.60
N VAL A 121 26.68 -32.97 -6.09
CA VAL A 121 25.52 -32.17 -5.67
C VAL A 121 24.53 -31.98 -6.83
N LYS A 122 25.05 -31.66 -8.01
CA LYS A 122 24.25 -31.42 -9.20
C LYS A 122 23.59 -32.68 -9.75
N LEU A 123 24.32 -33.81 -9.75
CA LEU A 123 23.76 -35.09 -10.16
C LEU A 123 22.69 -35.58 -9.17
N LEU A 124 22.84 -35.30 -7.87
CA LEU A 124 21.79 -35.56 -6.88
C LEU A 124 20.54 -34.72 -7.12
N ASP A 125 20.67 -33.45 -7.53
CA ASP A 125 19.51 -32.63 -7.93
C ASP A 125 18.77 -33.21 -9.13
N ILE A 126 19.51 -33.72 -10.11
CA ILE A 126 18.91 -34.38 -11.28
C ILE A 126 18.24 -35.68 -10.84
N LEU A 127 18.89 -36.47 -9.98
CA LEU A 127 18.34 -37.73 -9.45
C LEU A 127 17.02 -37.54 -8.73
N TYR A 128 16.85 -36.48 -7.95
CA TYR A 128 15.58 -36.20 -7.28
C TYR A 128 14.39 -36.14 -8.26
N ASP A 129 14.61 -35.55 -9.44
CA ASP A 129 13.60 -35.40 -10.48
C ASP A 129 13.40 -36.67 -11.32
N VAL A 130 14.46 -37.44 -11.57
CA VAL A 130 14.39 -38.61 -12.47
C VAL A 130 14.18 -39.93 -11.74
N ALA A 131 14.52 -40.04 -10.46
CA ALA A 131 14.43 -41.27 -9.70
C ALA A 131 12.98 -41.55 -9.24
N ASP A 132 12.55 -42.78 -9.52
CA ASP A 132 11.21 -43.31 -9.24
C ASP A 132 11.24 -44.80 -8.82
N ASN A 133 12.42 -45.40 -8.66
CA ASN A 133 12.57 -46.79 -8.22
C ASN A 133 13.46 -46.90 -6.98
N GLU A 134 13.12 -47.84 -6.11
CA GLU A 134 13.88 -48.13 -4.88
C GLU A 134 15.26 -48.76 -5.15
N GLY A 135 15.47 -49.26 -6.38
CA GLY A 135 16.69 -49.98 -6.79
C GLY A 135 17.98 -49.16 -6.67
N ILE A 136 17.88 -47.83 -6.66
CA ILE A 136 19.04 -46.94 -6.43
C ILE A 136 19.31 -46.65 -4.95
N ALA A 137 18.38 -46.94 -4.04
CA ALA A 137 18.52 -46.62 -2.62
C ALA A 137 19.81 -47.20 -1.99
N PRO A 138 20.19 -48.48 -2.23
CA PRO A 138 21.43 -49.05 -1.68
C PRO A 138 22.70 -48.31 -2.12
N ILE A 139 22.69 -47.70 -3.30
CA ILE A 139 23.84 -46.95 -3.84
C ILE A 139 23.97 -45.60 -3.15
N LEU A 140 22.82 -44.97 -2.86
CA LEU A 140 22.76 -43.64 -2.25
C LEU A 140 22.97 -43.67 -0.73
N VAL A 141 22.61 -44.76 -0.03
CA VAL A 141 22.77 -44.84 1.44
C VAL A 141 24.19 -44.49 1.90
N ASN A 142 25.22 -44.89 1.17
CA ASN A 142 26.61 -44.57 1.52
C ASN A 142 26.92 -43.06 1.46
N LEU A 143 26.19 -42.28 0.67
CA LEU A 143 26.37 -40.82 0.58
C LEU A 143 25.82 -40.09 1.81
N LEU A 144 25.03 -40.74 2.64
CA LEU A 144 24.64 -40.22 3.95
C LEU A 144 25.81 -40.16 4.94
N ALA A 145 26.89 -40.91 4.69
CA ALA A 145 28.11 -40.83 5.50
C ALA A 145 29.12 -39.78 4.97
N SER A 146 28.75 -38.99 3.96
CA SER A 146 29.63 -37.96 3.41
C SER A 146 29.91 -36.85 4.45
N ASP A 147 31.16 -36.37 4.51
CA ASP A 147 31.51 -35.20 5.31
C ASP A 147 30.77 -33.93 4.84
N ASP A 148 30.32 -33.91 3.58
CA ASP A 148 29.61 -32.77 3.03
C ASP A 148 28.11 -32.80 3.35
N ARG A 149 27.67 -31.85 4.19
CA ARG A 149 26.26 -31.67 4.56
C ARG A 149 25.29 -31.51 3.38
N LYS A 150 25.70 -30.89 2.26
CA LYS A 150 24.83 -30.71 1.08
C LYS A 150 24.60 -32.06 0.39
N ILE A 151 25.65 -32.88 0.25
CA ILE A 151 25.54 -34.25 -0.27
C ILE A 151 24.61 -35.07 0.63
N ARG A 152 24.83 -35.06 1.95
CA ARG A 152 23.95 -35.77 2.90
C ARG A 152 22.50 -35.32 2.78
N SER A 153 22.24 -34.01 2.74
CA SER A 153 20.87 -33.49 2.71
C SER A 153 20.11 -33.81 1.42
N LYS A 154 20.77 -33.76 0.25
CA LYS A 154 20.14 -34.15 -1.03
C LYS A 154 19.93 -35.66 -1.11
N THR A 155 20.88 -36.43 -0.60
CA THR A 155 20.75 -37.88 -0.47
C THR A 155 19.57 -38.26 0.42
N ALA A 156 19.43 -37.61 1.58
CA ALA A 156 18.30 -37.83 2.49
C ALA A 156 16.95 -37.47 1.85
N LEU A 157 16.88 -36.39 1.06
CA LEU A 157 15.68 -36.02 0.31
C LEU A 157 15.26 -37.13 -0.69
N ILE A 158 16.21 -37.64 -1.46
CA ILE A 158 15.97 -38.69 -2.46
C ILE A 158 15.60 -40.01 -1.78
N LEU A 159 16.33 -40.40 -0.73
CA LEU A 159 16.05 -41.63 0.01
C LEU A 159 14.73 -41.56 0.77
N GLY A 160 14.34 -40.39 1.30
CA GLY A 160 13.02 -40.18 1.87
C GLY A 160 11.90 -40.48 0.87
N LYS A 161 12.13 -40.13 -0.40
CA LYS A 161 11.20 -40.41 -1.50
C LYS A 161 11.13 -41.87 -1.92
N LEU A 162 12.26 -42.58 -1.82
CA LEU A 162 12.45 -43.92 -2.41
C LEU A 162 12.52 -45.06 -1.39
N SER A 163 12.49 -44.77 -0.09
CA SER A 163 12.72 -45.78 0.95
C SER A 163 11.59 -45.82 1.96
N ASP A 164 11.18 -47.03 2.31
CA ASP A 164 10.27 -47.35 3.43
C ASP A 164 11.02 -47.82 4.69
N ASN A 165 12.35 -47.72 4.69
CA ASN A 165 13.22 -48.27 5.72
C ASN A 165 13.33 -47.33 6.94
N LEU A 166 12.73 -47.73 8.06
CA LEU A 166 12.76 -46.99 9.33
C LEU A 166 14.18 -46.73 9.86
N HIS A 167 15.11 -47.65 9.63
CA HIS A 167 16.48 -47.50 10.11
C HIS A 167 17.18 -46.31 9.42
N PHE A 168 16.89 -46.09 8.14
CA PHE A 168 17.35 -44.91 7.42
C PHE A 168 16.79 -43.63 8.08
N PHE A 169 15.47 -43.53 8.27
CA PHE A 169 14.86 -42.33 8.85
C PHE A 169 15.35 -42.05 10.27
N HIS A 170 15.44 -43.07 11.11
CA HIS A 170 15.96 -42.92 12.47
C HIS A 170 17.40 -42.38 12.51
N ASN A 171 18.25 -42.78 11.55
CA ASN A 171 19.61 -42.25 11.46
C ASN A 171 19.63 -40.84 10.84
N ALA A 172 18.84 -40.59 9.79
CA ALA A 172 18.77 -39.30 9.13
C ALA A 172 18.19 -38.20 10.03
N LEU A 173 17.20 -38.52 10.87
CA LEU A 173 16.64 -37.62 11.89
C LEU A 173 17.59 -37.35 13.07
N LYS A 174 18.74 -38.03 13.14
CA LYS A 174 19.80 -37.77 14.13
C LYS A 174 21.01 -37.07 13.52
N ASP A 175 20.97 -36.70 12.25
CA ASP A 175 22.08 -35.97 11.63
C ASP A 175 22.27 -34.63 12.35
N PRO A 176 23.53 -34.23 12.63
CA PRO A 176 23.82 -32.95 13.28
C PRO A 176 23.34 -31.75 12.47
N ASP A 177 23.21 -31.87 11.14
CA ASP A 177 22.74 -30.79 10.28
C ASP A 177 21.21 -30.81 10.14
N PRO A 178 20.49 -29.75 10.58
CA PRO A 178 19.04 -29.71 10.50
C PRO A 178 18.48 -29.78 9.08
N ARG A 179 19.26 -29.40 8.06
CA ARG A 179 18.83 -29.51 6.66
C ARG A 179 18.77 -30.97 6.23
N VAL A 180 19.66 -31.82 6.73
CA VAL A 180 19.61 -33.27 6.45
C VAL A 180 18.35 -33.86 7.07
N ARG A 181 18.08 -33.54 8.34
CA ARG A 181 16.86 -33.96 9.05
C ARG A 181 15.59 -33.49 8.33
N ALA A 182 15.52 -32.21 7.97
CA ALA A 182 14.36 -31.61 7.31
C ALA A 182 14.10 -32.23 5.93
N ASN A 183 15.17 -32.50 5.17
CA ASN A 183 15.07 -33.12 3.85
C ASN A 183 14.62 -34.58 3.92
N ALA A 184 15.04 -35.33 4.95
CA ALA A 184 14.56 -36.69 5.17
C ALA A 184 13.03 -36.72 5.36
N VAL A 185 12.51 -35.74 6.10
CA VAL A 185 11.06 -35.56 6.33
C VAL A 185 10.35 -35.08 5.06
N GLU A 186 10.93 -34.10 4.36
CA GLU A 186 10.38 -33.53 3.12
C GLU A 186 10.23 -34.57 2.01
N GLY A 187 11.18 -35.50 1.90
CA GLY A 187 11.14 -36.56 0.90
C GLY A 187 9.91 -37.47 1.00
N LEU A 188 9.25 -37.50 2.16
CA LEU A 188 8.03 -38.28 2.38
C LEU A 188 6.74 -37.62 1.87
N TRP A 189 6.76 -36.34 1.52
CA TRP A 189 5.53 -35.62 1.15
C TRP A 189 4.83 -36.21 -0.08
N GLY A 190 3.51 -36.34 0.01
CA GLY A 190 2.68 -36.87 -1.08
C GLY A 190 2.89 -38.36 -1.38
N LEU A 191 3.62 -39.10 -0.53
CA LEU A 191 3.86 -40.53 -0.70
C LEU A 191 2.96 -41.35 0.22
N ASP A 192 2.48 -42.48 -0.30
CA ASP A 192 1.75 -43.48 0.48
C ASP A 192 2.75 -44.39 1.21
N ASN A 193 3.37 -43.85 2.27
CA ASN A 193 4.28 -44.60 3.13
C ASN A 193 3.58 -44.87 4.47
N PRO A 194 3.33 -46.14 4.83
CA PRO A 194 2.57 -46.51 6.03
C PRO A 194 3.25 -46.07 7.34
N LYS A 195 4.55 -45.77 7.30
CA LYS A 195 5.37 -45.33 8.44
C LYS A 195 5.56 -43.80 8.50
N ALA A 196 5.12 -43.06 7.48
CA ALA A 196 5.33 -41.61 7.40
C ALA A 196 4.81 -40.87 8.64
N LYS A 197 3.64 -41.31 9.15
CA LYS A 197 3.04 -40.75 10.35
C LYS A 197 3.97 -40.78 11.56
N ASP A 198 4.58 -41.93 11.85
CA ASP A 198 5.45 -42.10 13.01
C ASP A 198 6.72 -41.23 12.87
N ILE A 199 7.26 -41.17 11.64
CA ILE A 199 8.43 -40.34 11.31
C ILE A 199 8.09 -38.85 11.50
N TYR A 200 6.92 -38.40 11.05
CA TYR A 200 6.49 -37.02 11.26
C TYR A 200 6.29 -36.70 12.74
N LEU A 201 5.69 -37.61 13.52
CA LEU A 201 5.50 -37.41 14.96
C LEU A 201 6.82 -37.34 15.74
N GLU A 202 7.85 -38.08 15.30
CA GLU A 202 9.21 -37.93 15.82
C GLU A 202 9.78 -36.55 15.47
N ALA A 203 9.68 -36.15 14.20
CA ALA A 203 10.23 -34.89 13.69
C ALA A 203 9.54 -33.61 14.21
N LEU A 204 8.28 -33.67 14.66
CA LEU A 204 7.61 -32.54 15.33
C LEU A 204 8.34 -32.09 16.61
N ARG A 205 9.13 -32.99 17.23
CA ARG A 205 9.88 -32.68 18.46
C ARG A 205 11.22 -32.01 18.20
N ASP A 206 11.59 -31.81 16.95
CA ASP A 206 12.86 -31.18 16.58
C ASP A 206 12.85 -29.70 16.98
N GLU A 207 13.99 -29.20 17.47
CA GLU A 207 14.18 -27.79 17.83
C GLU A 207 14.24 -26.87 16.59
N ASN A 208 14.56 -27.42 15.42
CA ASN A 208 14.71 -26.63 14.21
C ASN A 208 13.35 -26.40 13.53
N ASN A 209 13.05 -25.13 13.28
CA ASN A 209 11.80 -24.69 12.63
C ASN A 209 11.52 -25.42 11.30
N ARG A 210 12.53 -25.71 10.47
CA ARG A 210 12.33 -26.36 9.16
C ARG A 210 11.91 -27.81 9.32
N VAL A 211 12.54 -28.54 10.23
CA VAL A 211 12.22 -29.95 10.49
C VAL A 211 10.79 -30.06 11.02
N ARG A 212 10.48 -29.22 12.02
CA ARG A 212 9.15 -29.16 12.65
C ARG A 212 8.07 -28.76 11.65
N ALA A 213 8.29 -27.72 10.84
CA ALA A 213 7.36 -27.27 9.81
C ALA A 213 7.14 -28.35 8.73
N ASN A 214 8.21 -29.04 8.30
CA ASN A 214 8.08 -30.10 7.30
C ASN A 214 7.27 -31.29 7.80
N ALA A 215 7.43 -31.66 9.07
CA ALA A 215 6.65 -32.70 9.73
C ALA A 215 5.19 -32.27 9.92
N ALA A 216 4.95 -31.01 10.32
CA ALA A 216 3.62 -30.46 10.48
C ALA A 216 2.85 -30.42 9.15
N LYS A 217 3.51 -30.03 8.05
CA LYS A 217 2.95 -30.10 6.69
C LYS A 217 2.57 -31.53 6.31
N GLY A 218 3.46 -32.50 6.53
CA GLY A 218 3.21 -33.91 6.24
C GLY A 218 1.98 -34.46 6.99
N LEU A 219 1.89 -34.19 8.30
CA LEU A 219 0.73 -34.59 9.12
C LEU A 219 -0.55 -33.88 8.69
N TYR A 220 -0.48 -32.60 8.33
CA TYR A 220 -1.62 -31.85 7.82
C TYR A 220 -2.17 -32.48 6.53
N GLU A 221 -1.30 -32.81 5.57
CA GLU A 221 -1.70 -33.47 4.31
C GLU A 221 -2.30 -34.86 4.52
N MET A 222 -1.90 -35.56 5.59
CA MET A 222 -2.51 -36.83 6.02
C MET A 222 -3.85 -36.65 6.76
N GLY A 223 -4.28 -35.41 7.04
CA GLY A 223 -5.48 -35.11 7.82
C GLY A 223 -5.32 -35.33 9.32
N ASP A 224 -4.09 -35.44 9.84
CA ASP A 224 -3.84 -35.55 11.28
C ASP A 224 -3.87 -34.16 11.93
N PRO A 225 -4.76 -33.91 12.91
CA PRO A 225 -4.97 -32.57 13.49
C PRO A 225 -3.74 -32.01 14.19
N ARG A 226 -2.80 -32.88 14.59
CA ARG A 226 -1.53 -32.46 15.21
C ARG A 226 -0.69 -31.59 14.28
N GLY A 227 -0.78 -31.79 12.96
CA GLY A 227 -0.09 -30.94 11.98
C GLY A 227 -0.51 -29.48 12.10
N LEU A 228 -1.83 -29.22 12.02
CA LEU A 228 -2.37 -27.86 12.17
C LEU A 228 -2.11 -27.29 13.57
N GLN A 229 -2.24 -28.11 14.62
CA GLN A 229 -1.97 -27.67 15.98
C GLN A 229 -0.53 -27.17 16.15
N THR A 230 0.46 -27.90 15.62
CA THR A 230 1.85 -27.46 15.66
C THR A 230 2.08 -26.17 14.87
N LEU A 231 1.41 -26.00 13.71
CA LEU A 231 1.50 -24.74 12.96
C LEU A 231 0.94 -23.56 13.76
N LYS A 232 -0.16 -23.75 14.49
CA LYS A 232 -0.74 -22.74 15.39
C LYS A 232 0.19 -22.36 16.54
N GLU A 233 0.93 -23.33 17.07
CA GLU A 233 1.94 -23.06 18.09
C GLU A 233 3.14 -22.30 17.50
N MET A 234 3.63 -22.74 16.33
CA MET A 234 4.79 -22.13 15.68
C MET A 234 4.55 -20.70 15.19
N ILE A 235 3.33 -20.35 14.78
CA ILE A 235 3.00 -18.99 14.30
C ILE A 235 2.91 -17.97 15.45
N GLU A 236 2.75 -18.45 16.68
CA GLU A 236 2.74 -17.63 17.90
C GLU A 236 4.09 -17.64 18.63
N ASP A 237 5.09 -18.36 18.12
CA ASP A 237 6.39 -18.50 18.78
C ASP A 237 7.15 -17.16 18.82
N ASN A 238 8.02 -16.99 19.82
CA ASN A 238 8.86 -15.79 19.95
C ASN A 238 9.97 -15.75 18.89
N ASP A 239 10.42 -16.90 18.39
CA ASP A 239 11.39 -16.99 17.30
C ASP A 239 10.74 -16.66 15.94
N GLY A 240 11.24 -15.60 15.29
CA GLY A 240 10.77 -15.19 13.96
C GLY A 240 10.92 -16.27 12.88
N MET A 241 11.88 -17.19 13.01
CA MET A 241 12.03 -18.30 12.05
C MET A 241 10.97 -19.39 12.24
N MET A 242 10.51 -19.62 13.48
CA MET A 242 9.36 -20.51 13.75
C MET A 242 8.09 -19.94 13.12
N ARG A 243 7.83 -18.64 13.35
CA ARG A 243 6.68 -17.95 12.75
C ARG A 243 6.73 -17.95 11.22
N ALA A 244 7.88 -17.63 10.64
CA ALA A 244 8.08 -17.62 9.20
C ALA A 244 7.87 -19.00 8.56
N SER A 245 8.30 -20.07 9.23
CA SER A 245 8.13 -21.45 8.74
C SER A 245 6.68 -21.90 8.81
N SER A 246 5.97 -21.54 9.89
CA SER A 246 4.54 -21.81 10.00
C SER A 246 3.74 -21.10 8.92
N ALA A 247 4.00 -19.80 8.73
CA ALA A 247 3.36 -19.00 7.68
C ALA A 247 3.55 -19.64 6.30
N TRP A 248 4.78 -20.04 5.97
CA TRP A 248 5.05 -20.74 4.72
C TRP A 248 4.21 -22.01 4.55
N VAL A 249 4.13 -22.87 5.58
CA VAL A 249 3.34 -24.11 5.49
C VAL A 249 1.84 -23.81 5.32
N LEU A 250 1.27 -22.90 6.11
CA LEU A 250 -0.14 -22.50 6.01
C LEU A 250 -0.47 -22.02 4.59
N GLY A 251 0.44 -21.27 3.98
CA GLY A 251 0.41 -20.88 2.57
C GLY A 251 0.40 -22.07 1.60
N GLU A 252 1.34 -23.01 1.78
CA GLU A 252 1.43 -24.20 0.93
C GLU A 252 0.18 -25.09 1.03
N VAL A 253 -0.37 -25.28 2.22
CA VAL A 253 -1.55 -26.15 2.40
C VAL A 253 -2.87 -25.43 2.12
N GLY A 254 -2.82 -24.10 1.96
CA GLY A 254 -4.00 -23.27 1.72
C GLY A 254 -4.95 -23.24 2.91
N ASP A 255 -4.43 -23.33 4.13
CA ASP A 255 -5.24 -23.29 5.36
C ASP A 255 -5.58 -21.83 5.71
N THR A 256 -6.86 -21.56 5.88
CA THR A 256 -7.38 -20.21 6.15
C THR A 256 -7.61 -19.94 7.64
N SER A 257 -7.35 -20.91 8.52
CA SER A 257 -7.72 -20.82 9.94
C SER A 257 -6.92 -19.78 10.72
N MET A 258 -5.73 -19.43 10.23
CA MET A 258 -4.83 -18.45 10.84
C MET A 258 -4.66 -17.17 10.00
N MET A 259 -5.63 -16.89 9.10
CA MET A 259 -5.55 -15.76 8.18
C MET A 259 -5.33 -14.42 8.88
N GLY A 260 -6.11 -14.10 9.93
CA GLY A 260 -5.94 -12.86 10.69
C GLY A 260 -4.57 -12.72 11.36
N LYS A 261 -3.95 -13.84 11.77
CA LYS A 261 -2.58 -13.83 12.30
C LYS A 261 -1.56 -13.55 11.20
N LEU A 262 -1.69 -14.18 10.04
CA LEU A 262 -0.83 -13.92 8.89
C LEU A 262 -0.91 -12.44 8.46
N GLU A 263 -2.10 -11.84 8.48
CA GLU A 263 -2.29 -10.41 8.20
C GLU A 263 -1.55 -9.53 9.21
N SER A 264 -1.75 -9.76 10.51
CA SER A 264 -1.04 -9.00 11.56
C SER A 264 0.49 -9.13 11.43
N MET A 265 0.98 -10.32 11.06
CA MET A 265 2.39 -10.56 10.84
C MET A 265 2.91 -9.83 9.61
N ALA A 266 2.16 -9.81 8.51
CA ALA A 266 2.58 -9.12 7.28
C ALA A 266 2.82 -7.62 7.52
N VAL A 267 1.99 -7.00 8.36
CA VAL A 267 2.06 -5.56 8.67
C VAL A 267 3.14 -5.25 9.71
N GLY A 268 3.21 -6.03 10.79
CA GLY A 268 3.90 -5.59 12.01
C GLY A 268 4.85 -6.59 12.65
N ASP A 269 5.10 -7.77 12.06
CA ASP A 269 6.02 -8.73 12.67
C ASP A 269 7.45 -8.14 12.78
N PRO A 270 8.13 -8.21 13.93
CA PRO A 270 9.48 -7.66 14.07
C PRO A 270 10.51 -8.35 13.15
N ALA A 271 10.31 -9.63 12.82
CA ALA A 271 11.20 -10.38 11.96
C ALA A 271 10.80 -10.20 10.48
N GLU A 272 11.68 -9.61 9.67
CA GLU A 272 11.43 -9.35 8.25
C GLU A 272 11.10 -10.64 7.46
N ILE A 273 11.77 -11.74 7.76
CA ILE A 273 11.51 -13.03 7.11
C ILE A 273 10.09 -13.55 7.40
N ALA A 274 9.56 -13.29 8.59
CA ALA A 274 8.20 -13.66 8.98
C ALA A 274 7.18 -12.79 8.26
N ARG A 275 7.40 -11.47 8.16
CA ARG A 275 6.57 -10.56 7.34
C ARG A 275 6.46 -11.05 5.90
N ARG A 276 7.61 -11.31 5.27
CA ARG A 276 7.69 -11.74 3.86
C ARG A 276 7.00 -13.09 3.61
N ASN A 277 7.18 -14.05 4.51
CA ASN A 277 6.54 -15.35 4.38
C ASN A 277 5.03 -15.29 4.64
N ALA A 278 4.58 -14.42 5.54
CA ALA A 278 3.16 -14.19 5.77
C ALA A 278 2.47 -13.62 4.51
N ILE A 279 3.07 -12.62 3.86
CA ILE A 279 2.57 -12.08 2.58
C ILE A 279 2.41 -13.18 1.53
N ARG A 280 3.48 -13.96 1.30
CA ARG A 280 3.46 -15.08 0.33
C ARG A 280 2.47 -16.17 0.69
N ALA A 281 2.24 -16.41 1.98
CA ALA A 281 1.28 -17.40 2.44
C ALA A 281 -0.15 -16.98 2.08
N ILE A 282 -0.48 -15.72 2.34
CA ILE A 282 -1.77 -15.12 2.01
C ILE A 282 -2.03 -15.21 0.50
N GLU A 283 -1.06 -14.80 -0.34
CA GLU A 283 -1.14 -14.92 -1.81
C GLU A 283 -1.49 -16.35 -2.26
N LYS A 284 -0.79 -17.35 -1.71
CA LYS A 284 -1.00 -18.76 -2.05
C LYS A 284 -2.37 -19.28 -1.59
N ILE A 285 -2.80 -18.91 -0.39
CA ILE A 285 -4.11 -19.29 0.15
C ILE A 285 -5.22 -18.76 -0.75
N LEU A 286 -5.16 -17.48 -1.11
CA LEU A 286 -6.14 -16.84 -1.98
C LEU A 286 -6.18 -17.52 -3.37
N THR A 287 -5.01 -17.75 -3.96
CA THR A 287 -4.90 -18.44 -5.25
C THR A 287 -5.48 -19.85 -5.21
N LYS A 288 -5.25 -20.61 -4.12
CA LYS A 288 -5.71 -22.01 -4.02
C LYS A 288 -7.17 -22.17 -3.62
N LYS A 289 -7.74 -21.24 -2.84
CA LYS A 289 -9.09 -21.39 -2.27
C LYS A 289 -10.12 -20.46 -2.88
N VAL A 290 -9.73 -19.24 -3.23
CA VAL A 290 -10.67 -18.20 -3.70
C VAL A 290 -10.84 -18.27 -5.22
N VAL A 291 -9.75 -18.44 -5.98
CA VAL A 291 -9.81 -18.50 -7.44
C VAL A 291 -10.64 -19.69 -7.97
N PRO A 292 -10.52 -20.92 -7.43
CA PRO A 292 -11.40 -22.02 -7.84
C PRO A 292 -12.86 -21.78 -7.47
N GLY A 293 -13.16 -21.19 -6.31
CA GLY A 293 -14.52 -20.83 -5.93
C GLY A 293 -15.17 -19.83 -6.88
N LEU A 294 -14.39 -18.84 -7.37
CA LEU A 294 -14.82 -17.94 -8.43
C LEU A 294 -15.09 -18.69 -9.74
N ARG A 295 -14.21 -19.62 -10.12
CA ARG A 295 -14.35 -20.45 -11.33
C ARG A 295 -15.55 -21.39 -11.28
N ASP A 296 -15.79 -22.03 -10.14
CA ASP A 296 -16.90 -22.95 -9.91
C ASP A 296 -18.23 -22.21 -9.87
N LEU A 297 -18.25 -20.99 -9.31
CA LEU A 297 -19.40 -20.09 -9.39
C LEU A 297 -19.71 -19.72 -10.84
N ILE A 298 -18.69 -19.38 -11.63
CA ILE A 298 -18.81 -19.09 -13.07
C ILE A 298 -19.34 -20.32 -13.85
N LEU A 299 -18.86 -21.53 -13.55
CA LEU A 299 -19.28 -22.77 -14.20
C LEU A 299 -20.69 -23.22 -13.77
N PHE A 300 -21.05 -23.09 -12.49
CA PHE A 300 -22.39 -23.35 -11.96
C PHE A 300 -23.43 -22.40 -12.58
N MET A 301 -23.06 -21.13 -12.74
CA MET A 301 -23.91 -20.13 -13.39
C MET A 301 -24.13 -20.40 -14.89
N ASN A 302 -23.23 -21.13 -15.57
CA ASN A 302 -23.39 -21.52 -16.98
C ASN A 302 -24.46 -22.61 -17.23
N GLY A 303 -25.09 -23.18 -16.19
CA GLY A 303 -26.02 -24.31 -16.31
C GLY A 303 -27.44 -24.13 -15.78
N ILE A 304 -27.83 -22.96 -15.25
CA ILE A 304 -29.14 -22.76 -14.58
C ILE A 304 -29.89 -21.55 -15.12
N ASP A 305 -31.22 -21.67 -15.22
CA ASP A 305 -32.16 -20.58 -15.55
C ASP A 305 -31.96 -19.37 -14.59
N PRO A 306 -31.69 -18.15 -15.12
CA PRO A 306 -31.38 -16.96 -14.34
C PRO A 306 -32.40 -16.56 -13.25
N GLY A 307 -33.64 -17.07 -13.28
CA GLY A 307 -34.71 -16.65 -12.38
C GLY A 307 -34.70 -17.26 -10.96
N THR A 308 -33.85 -18.26 -10.68
CA THR A 308 -33.92 -19.05 -9.42
C THR A 308 -32.63 -19.07 -8.58
N VAL A 309 -31.62 -18.29 -8.95
CA VAL A 309 -30.30 -18.34 -8.30
C VAL A 309 -30.26 -17.46 -7.03
N PRO A 310 -29.94 -18.00 -5.83
CA PRO A 310 -29.72 -17.21 -4.62
C PRO A 310 -28.45 -16.34 -4.73
N ASN A 311 -28.43 -15.18 -4.06
CA ASN A 311 -27.32 -14.20 -4.09
C ASN A 311 -25.94 -14.86 -3.84
N PRO A 312 -25.10 -15.02 -4.87
CA PRO A 312 -23.86 -15.78 -4.78
C PRO A 312 -22.73 -15.04 -4.07
N LEU A 313 -22.87 -13.72 -3.88
CA LEU A 313 -21.85 -12.86 -3.27
C LEU A 313 -21.97 -12.76 -1.74
N GLY A 314 -22.98 -13.40 -1.15
CA GLY A 314 -23.14 -13.45 0.31
C GLY A 314 -21.95 -14.07 1.04
N PHE A 315 -21.13 -14.89 0.37
CA PHE A 315 -19.87 -15.42 0.91
C PHE A 315 -18.75 -14.36 0.96
N PHE A 316 -18.61 -13.55 -0.10
CA PHE A 316 -17.61 -12.48 -0.17
C PHE A 316 -17.91 -11.37 0.85
N ARG A 317 -19.19 -11.00 1.02
CA ARG A 317 -19.63 -10.05 2.06
C ARG A 317 -19.28 -10.45 3.49
N ARG A 318 -19.02 -11.74 3.76
CA ARG A 318 -18.71 -12.28 5.10
C ARG A 318 -17.22 -12.47 5.36
N THR A 319 -16.36 -12.28 4.35
CA THR A 319 -14.93 -12.59 4.47
C THR A 319 -14.14 -11.30 4.69
N ALA A 320 -13.98 -10.89 5.96
CA ALA A 320 -13.28 -9.66 6.36
C ALA A 320 -11.85 -9.55 5.80
N ALA A 321 -11.20 -10.68 5.52
CA ALA A 321 -9.83 -10.77 5.00
C ALA A 321 -9.62 -10.16 3.60
N LEU A 322 -10.68 -9.93 2.81
CA LEU A 322 -10.55 -9.28 1.50
C LEU A 322 -10.48 -7.75 1.58
N ARG A 323 -10.88 -7.16 2.71
CA ARG A 323 -10.89 -5.70 2.93
C ARG A 323 -9.53 -5.14 3.35
N SER A 324 -8.60 -6.00 3.77
CA SER A 324 -7.27 -5.63 4.31
C SER A 324 -6.11 -5.92 3.33
N ILE A 325 -6.41 -6.45 2.14
CA ILE A 325 -5.41 -6.81 1.12
C ILE A 325 -5.07 -5.58 0.27
N ARG A 326 -3.77 -5.32 0.08
CA ARG A 326 -3.28 -4.26 -0.82
C ARG A 326 -3.64 -4.54 -2.28
N SER A 327 -3.94 -3.49 -3.04
CA SER A 327 -4.38 -3.49 -4.45
C SER A 327 -3.55 -4.38 -5.37
N GLU A 328 -2.23 -4.37 -5.20
CA GLU A 328 -1.29 -5.07 -6.09
C GLU A 328 -1.43 -6.59 -5.95
N MET A 329 -1.67 -7.06 -4.73
CA MET A 329 -1.82 -8.48 -4.40
C MET A 329 -3.18 -9.02 -4.86
N LEU A 330 -4.19 -8.16 -4.84
CA LEU A 330 -5.53 -8.46 -5.36
C LEU A 330 -5.51 -8.58 -6.90
N ALA A 331 -4.78 -7.70 -7.59
CA ALA A 331 -4.65 -7.73 -9.05
C ALA A 331 -4.00 -9.02 -9.56
N GLU A 332 -2.95 -9.50 -8.87
CA GLU A 332 -2.24 -10.72 -9.25
C GLU A 332 -3.12 -11.97 -9.06
N VAL A 333 -3.87 -12.07 -7.95
CA VAL A 333 -4.82 -13.17 -7.68
C VAL A 333 -5.96 -13.19 -8.70
N LEU A 334 -6.47 -12.03 -9.11
CA LEU A 334 -7.60 -11.93 -10.03
C LEU A 334 -7.21 -12.19 -11.49
N SER A 335 -5.96 -11.89 -11.88
CA SER A 335 -5.41 -12.24 -13.19
C SER A 335 -5.40 -13.76 -13.50
N ALA A 336 -5.52 -14.60 -12.47
CA ALA A 336 -5.56 -16.06 -12.58
C ALA A 336 -6.98 -16.63 -12.84
N VAL A 337 -8.04 -15.82 -12.84
CA VAL A 337 -9.42 -16.26 -13.11
C VAL A 337 -9.66 -16.36 -14.63
N PRO A 338 -10.14 -17.50 -15.17
CA PRO A 338 -10.40 -17.63 -16.61
C PRO A 338 -11.58 -16.74 -17.07
N PRO A 339 -11.57 -16.23 -18.31
CA PRO A 339 -12.61 -15.35 -18.83
C PRO A 339 -13.99 -16.05 -18.88
N VAL A 340 -15.04 -15.34 -18.45
CA VAL A 340 -16.43 -15.82 -18.41
C VAL A 340 -17.06 -15.68 -19.79
N ASP A 341 -17.33 -16.74 -20.55
CA ASP A 341 -17.83 -16.60 -21.94
C ASP A 341 -19.33 -16.25 -22.11
N SER A 342 -20.11 -16.14 -21.02
CA SER A 342 -21.57 -15.90 -21.09
C SER A 342 -21.97 -14.42 -20.88
N PRO A 343 -22.55 -13.73 -21.88
CA PRO A 343 -22.93 -12.30 -21.80
C PRO A 343 -24.02 -11.99 -20.77
N ILE A 344 -24.96 -12.92 -20.54
CA ILE A 344 -26.06 -12.77 -19.58
C ILE A 344 -25.54 -12.86 -18.14
N LEU A 345 -24.59 -13.77 -17.90
CA LEU A 345 -23.95 -13.91 -16.60
C LEU A 345 -23.00 -12.76 -16.30
N ARG A 346 -22.28 -12.24 -17.31
CA ARG A 346 -21.50 -11.00 -17.21
C ARG A 346 -22.39 -9.83 -16.77
N ARG A 347 -23.57 -9.68 -17.37
CA ARG A 347 -24.55 -8.65 -17.01
C ARG A 347 -25.06 -8.80 -15.57
N LYS A 348 -25.44 -10.00 -15.14
CA LYS A 348 -25.91 -10.24 -13.75
C LYS A 348 -24.81 -10.14 -12.70
N LEU A 349 -23.57 -10.48 -13.03
CA LEU A 349 -22.41 -10.30 -12.15
C LEU A 349 -22.19 -8.80 -11.92
N VAL A 350 -22.22 -7.99 -12.98
CA VAL A 350 -22.19 -6.52 -12.89
C VAL A 350 -23.38 -6.00 -12.08
N GLU A 351 -24.62 -6.41 -12.38
CA GLU A 351 -25.83 -5.99 -11.64
C GLU A 351 -25.82 -6.42 -10.16
N SER A 352 -25.18 -7.54 -9.80
CA SER A 352 -25.03 -7.99 -8.40
C SER A 352 -23.87 -7.30 -7.67
N LEU A 353 -22.85 -6.85 -8.40
CA LEU A 353 -21.71 -6.08 -7.90
C LEU A 353 -22.07 -4.58 -7.78
N THR A 354 -22.98 -4.07 -8.60
CA THR A 354 -23.49 -2.68 -8.54
C THR A 354 -24.79 -2.54 -7.74
N GLY A 355 -25.57 -3.61 -7.57
CA GLY A 355 -26.86 -3.61 -6.87
C GLY A 355 -26.81 -3.44 -5.35
N GLY A 356 -25.68 -3.02 -4.80
CA GLY A 356 -25.47 -2.75 -3.38
C GLY A 356 -24.59 -1.52 -3.12
N LEU A 357 -24.59 -0.56 -4.05
CA LEU A 357 -23.81 0.69 -3.97
C LEU A 357 -24.23 1.64 -2.84
N GLU A 358 -25.31 1.32 -2.10
CA GLU A 358 -25.78 2.17 -1.00
C GLU A 358 -25.03 1.92 0.33
N ASP A 359 -24.28 0.81 0.48
CA ASP A 359 -23.81 0.36 1.81
C ASP A 359 -22.31 0.04 1.97
N MET A 360 -21.45 0.22 0.96
CA MET A 360 -20.04 -0.22 1.07
C MET A 360 -19.06 0.77 0.42
N ALA A 361 -18.48 1.65 1.24
CA ALA A 361 -17.47 2.63 0.85
C ALA A 361 -16.07 2.03 0.55
N ASP A 362 -15.80 0.78 0.96
CA ASP A 362 -14.45 0.16 0.87
C ASP A 362 -14.26 -0.75 -0.37
N ASP A 363 -15.33 -1.09 -1.09
CA ASP A 363 -15.29 -2.14 -2.14
C ASP A 363 -14.95 -1.62 -3.55
N GLY A 364 -14.71 -0.32 -3.73
CA GLY A 364 -14.38 0.28 -5.03
C GLY A 364 -13.08 -0.25 -5.65
N LEU A 365 -12.08 -0.52 -4.81
CA LEU A 365 -10.79 -1.10 -5.20
C LEU A 365 -10.96 -2.56 -5.65
N LEU A 366 -11.79 -3.34 -4.94
CA LEU A 366 -12.11 -4.72 -5.30
C LEU A 366 -12.92 -4.79 -6.61
N LEU A 367 -13.84 -3.85 -6.79
CA LEU A 367 -14.66 -3.68 -7.99
C LEU A 367 -13.78 -3.37 -9.22
N LEU A 368 -12.89 -2.39 -9.12
CA LEU A 368 -11.97 -1.99 -10.20
C LEU A 368 -10.96 -3.09 -10.54
N THR A 369 -10.50 -3.84 -9.54
CA THR A 369 -9.55 -4.95 -9.74
C THR A 369 -10.23 -6.20 -10.33
N LEU A 370 -11.50 -6.45 -9.98
CA LEU A 370 -12.32 -7.50 -10.62
C LEU A 370 -12.72 -7.14 -12.04
N ILE A 371 -12.98 -5.86 -12.31
CA ILE A 371 -13.32 -5.33 -13.64
C ILE A 371 -12.10 -5.35 -14.57
N SER A 372 -10.90 -5.05 -14.07
CA SER A 372 -9.66 -5.06 -14.86
C SER A 372 -9.14 -6.47 -15.18
N ALA A 373 -9.46 -7.47 -14.35
CA ALA A 373 -9.05 -8.85 -14.55
C ALA A 373 -9.84 -9.62 -15.63
N ILE A 374 -11.00 -9.13 -16.04
CA ILE A 374 -11.85 -9.75 -17.06
C ILE A 374 -11.58 -9.04 -18.39
N ARG A 375 -10.97 -9.72 -19.37
CA ARG A 375 -10.80 -9.13 -20.72
C ARG A 375 -12.16 -8.84 -21.35
N PHE A 376 -12.49 -7.56 -21.47
CA PHE A 376 -13.65 -7.05 -22.19
C PHE A 376 -13.25 -6.62 -23.61
N ASP A 377 -14.17 -6.79 -24.57
CA ASP A 377 -14.03 -6.28 -25.93
C ASP A 377 -14.04 -4.74 -25.92
N GLU A 378 -13.05 -4.17 -26.63
CA GLU A 378 -12.41 -2.86 -26.44
C GLU A 378 -13.38 -1.67 -26.51
N ASN A 379 -14.48 -1.73 -27.25
CA ASN A 379 -15.37 -0.57 -27.42
C ASN A 379 -16.45 -0.42 -26.34
N SER A 380 -16.90 -1.52 -25.72
CA SER A 380 -17.96 -1.48 -24.69
C SER A 380 -17.42 -1.28 -23.27
N PHE A 381 -16.15 -1.63 -23.07
CA PHE A 381 -15.41 -1.46 -21.81
C PHE A 381 -15.16 0.01 -21.51
N TRP A 382 -14.53 0.72 -22.45
CA TRP A 382 -14.17 2.12 -22.31
C TRP A 382 -15.41 3.02 -22.24
N SER A 383 -16.45 2.73 -23.01
CA SER A 383 -17.72 3.46 -22.94
C SER A 383 -18.36 3.39 -21.55
N ARG A 384 -18.24 2.25 -20.85
CA ARG A 384 -18.81 2.07 -19.50
C ARG A 384 -17.94 2.64 -18.39
N ILE A 385 -16.61 2.61 -18.55
CA ILE A 385 -15.71 3.37 -17.67
C ILE A 385 -15.99 4.87 -17.83
N VAL A 386 -16.16 5.36 -19.05
CA VAL A 386 -16.50 6.77 -19.32
C VAL A 386 -17.88 7.10 -18.75
N GLU A 387 -18.91 6.28 -18.95
CA GLU A 387 -20.24 6.51 -18.34
C GLU A 387 -20.17 6.48 -16.81
N GLY A 388 -19.35 5.61 -16.22
CA GLY A 388 -19.10 5.55 -14.78
C GLY A 388 -18.38 6.79 -14.27
N VAL A 389 -17.28 7.18 -14.92
CA VAL A 389 -16.49 8.38 -14.60
C VAL A 389 -17.34 9.65 -14.81
N GLU A 390 -18.14 9.74 -15.87
CA GLU A 390 -19.05 10.86 -16.11
C GLU A 390 -20.21 10.90 -15.12
N ALA A 391 -20.72 9.76 -14.68
CA ALA A 391 -21.72 9.69 -13.61
C ALA A 391 -21.11 10.11 -12.25
N MET A 392 -19.85 9.76 -11.99
CA MET A 392 -19.08 10.16 -10.80
C MET A 392 -18.67 11.63 -10.85
N LEU A 393 -18.28 12.17 -12.02
CA LEU A 393 -18.03 13.60 -12.20
C LEU A 393 -19.30 14.44 -11.99
N ARG A 394 -20.50 13.86 -12.08
CA ARG A 394 -21.75 14.56 -11.73
C ARG A 394 -22.05 14.56 -10.23
N ARG A 395 -21.29 13.82 -9.41
CA ARG A 395 -21.48 13.63 -7.95
C ARG A 395 -20.19 13.93 -7.17
N PRO A 396 -20.02 15.13 -6.60
CA PRO A 396 -18.82 15.55 -5.87
C PRO A 396 -18.33 14.57 -4.79
N GLU A 397 -19.25 13.86 -4.14
CA GLU A 397 -19.04 12.89 -3.06
C GLU A 397 -18.28 11.62 -3.47
N ASP A 398 -18.30 11.24 -4.75
CA ASP A 398 -17.64 10.02 -5.25
C ASP A 398 -16.18 10.28 -5.70
N ARG A 399 -15.76 11.56 -5.74
CA ARG A 399 -14.49 12.00 -6.34
C ARG A 399 -13.26 11.73 -5.45
N LEU A 400 -13.41 11.73 -4.11
CA LEU A 400 -12.28 11.56 -3.18
C LEU A 400 -12.05 10.13 -2.67
N THR A 401 -13.03 9.23 -2.79
CA THR A 401 -12.85 7.80 -2.47
C THR A 401 -11.77 7.16 -3.36
N ILE A 402 -11.59 7.70 -4.57
CA ILE A 402 -10.53 7.32 -5.51
C ILE A 402 -9.18 7.94 -5.11
N LEU A 403 -9.12 9.20 -4.70
CA LEU A 403 -7.87 9.91 -4.37
C LEU A 403 -7.23 9.42 -3.05
N ALA A 404 -8.01 8.86 -2.14
CA ALA A 404 -7.50 8.30 -0.88
C ALA A 404 -6.87 6.90 -1.02
N GLY A 405 -7.05 6.20 -2.15
CA GLY A 405 -6.58 4.81 -2.32
C GLY A 405 -6.19 4.37 -3.74
N GLY A 406 -6.33 5.24 -4.75
CA GLY A 406 -6.10 4.93 -6.17
C GLY A 406 -4.85 5.56 -6.78
N ALA A 407 -4.04 6.26 -5.98
CA ALA A 407 -3.01 7.21 -6.45
C ALA A 407 -1.93 6.65 -7.37
N GLU A 408 -1.71 5.34 -7.34
CA GLU A 408 -0.70 4.71 -8.20
C GLU A 408 -1.29 4.23 -9.54
N THR A 409 -2.57 3.86 -9.58
CA THR A 409 -3.22 3.19 -10.72
C THR A 409 -3.85 4.12 -11.74
N ILE A 410 -4.38 5.27 -11.32
CA ILE A 410 -5.02 6.24 -12.24
C ILE A 410 -4.00 6.83 -13.23
N PRO A 411 -2.77 7.19 -12.80
CA PRO A 411 -1.70 7.53 -13.73
C PRO A 411 -1.44 6.45 -14.78
N ASP A 412 -1.39 5.19 -14.38
CA ASP A 412 -1.07 4.08 -15.27
C ASP A 412 -2.23 3.76 -16.24
N MET A 413 -3.49 3.97 -15.83
CA MET A 413 -4.67 3.93 -16.70
C MET A 413 -4.65 5.04 -17.76
N LEU A 414 -4.27 6.26 -17.38
CA LEU A 414 -4.08 7.35 -18.32
C LEU A 414 -2.98 7.02 -19.34
N LEU A 415 -1.83 6.48 -18.89
CA LEU A 415 -0.76 6.07 -19.79
C LEU A 415 -1.20 4.98 -20.78
N ALA A 416 -2.00 4.01 -20.33
CA ALA A 416 -2.53 2.94 -21.18
C ALA A 416 -3.49 3.49 -22.25
N THR A 417 -4.45 4.34 -21.86
CA THR A 417 -5.40 4.96 -22.80
C THR A 417 -4.74 5.88 -23.82
N LEU A 418 -3.72 6.63 -23.40
CA LEU A 418 -2.91 7.46 -24.30
C LEU A 418 -2.16 6.60 -25.33
N LYS A 419 -1.59 5.46 -24.94
CA LYS A 419 -0.91 4.50 -25.86
C LYS A 419 -1.87 3.86 -26.87
N GLU A 420 -3.13 3.66 -26.49
CA GLU A 420 -4.18 3.11 -27.37
C GLU A 420 -4.78 4.15 -28.33
N GLY A 421 -4.52 5.45 -28.12
CA GLY A 421 -4.97 6.51 -29.02
C GLY A 421 -6.43 6.97 -28.80
N ALA A 422 -7.01 6.70 -27.63
CA ALA A 422 -8.44 6.92 -27.37
C ALA A 422 -8.73 8.27 -26.65
N LEU A 423 -8.86 9.36 -27.41
CA LEU A 423 -9.05 10.73 -26.85
C LEU A 423 -10.28 10.89 -25.96
N SER A 424 -11.43 10.35 -26.39
CA SER A 424 -12.70 10.44 -25.66
C SER A 424 -12.63 9.79 -24.27
N THR A 425 -11.69 8.87 -24.09
CA THR A 425 -11.49 8.10 -22.87
C THR A 425 -10.44 8.73 -21.97
N ALA A 426 -9.43 9.39 -22.57
CA ALA A 426 -8.34 10.03 -21.83
C ALA A 426 -8.79 11.31 -21.10
N ALA A 427 -9.71 12.09 -21.67
CA ALA A 427 -10.10 13.39 -21.10
C ALA A 427 -10.79 13.30 -19.71
N PRO A 428 -11.77 12.40 -19.47
CA PRO A 428 -12.36 12.22 -18.15
C PRO A 428 -11.37 11.69 -17.10
N ILE A 429 -10.42 10.84 -17.52
CA ILE A 429 -9.35 10.30 -16.64
C ILE A 429 -8.33 11.39 -16.29
N ALA A 430 -7.96 12.23 -17.26
CA ALA A 430 -7.09 13.39 -17.04
C ALA A 430 -7.72 14.42 -16.08
N GLU A 431 -9.03 14.57 -16.11
CA GLU A 431 -9.78 15.43 -15.18
C GLU A 431 -9.73 14.93 -13.73
N LEU A 432 -9.68 13.62 -13.50
CA LEU A 432 -9.45 13.01 -12.18
C LEU A 432 -8.01 13.25 -11.68
N LEU A 433 -7.02 13.24 -12.58
CA LEU A 433 -5.60 13.46 -12.25
C LEU A 433 -5.23 14.94 -12.04
N ARG A 434 -6.18 15.88 -12.21
CA ARG A 434 -5.99 17.25 -11.76
C ARG A 434 -5.73 17.34 -10.24
N TRP A 435 -6.26 16.37 -9.49
CA TRP A 435 -6.30 16.34 -8.02
C TRP A 435 -5.17 15.50 -7.39
N GLU A 436 -4.36 14.81 -8.20
CA GLU A 436 -3.20 14.02 -7.80
C GLU A 436 -1.93 14.57 -8.48
N GLY A 437 -1.16 15.34 -7.73
CA GLY A 437 -0.14 16.23 -8.27
C GLY A 437 1.25 15.64 -8.48
N GLU A 438 1.66 14.63 -7.71
CA GLU A 438 3.07 14.24 -7.68
C GLU A 438 3.42 13.13 -8.69
N GLY A 439 4.36 13.41 -9.60
CA GLY A 439 5.03 12.40 -10.43
C GLY A 439 4.42 12.08 -11.80
N ILE A 440 3.18 12.50 -12.10
CA ILE A 440 2.55 12.26 -13.42
C ILE A 440 3.33 12.92 -14.57
N LEU A 441 3.94 14.08 -14.33
CA LEU A 441 4.73 14.80 -15.34
C LEU A 441 5.94 14.00 -15.83
N GLU A 442 6.66 13.31 -14.92
CA GLU A 442 7.78 12.44 -15.30
C GLU A 442 7.33 11.26 -16.15
N LYS A 443 6.10 10.77 -15.94
CA LYS A 443 5.50 9.70 -16.74
C LYS A 443 5.00 10.17 -18.12
N LEU A 444 4.54 11.43 -18.24
CA LEU A 444 4.04 11.99 -19.50
C LEU A 444 5.15 12.51 -20.43
N LYS A 445 6.28 12.97 -19.90
CA LYS A 445 7.42 13.48 -20.69
C LYS A 445 7.86 12.53 -21.82
N PRO A 446 8.05 11.21 -21.59
CA PRO A 446 8.39 10.27 -22.66
C PRO A 446 7.31 10.13 -23.75
N MET A 447 6.04 10.36 -23.42
CA MET A 447 4.93 10.21 -24.37
C MET A 447 4.82 11.38 -25.35
N LEU A 448 5.39 12.54 -25.00
CA LEU A 448 5.54 13.66 -25.93
C LEU A 448 6.57 13.37 -27.04
N GLU A 449 7.39 12.34 -26.89
CA GLU A 449 8.37 11.87 -27.88
C GLU A 449 7.95 10.55 -28.55
N ASP A 450 6.73 10.06 -28.30
CA ASP A 450 6.27 8.77 -28.80
C ASP A 450 6.26 8.74 -30.35
N PRO A 451 6.71 7.64 -30.99
CA PRO A 451 6.71 7.54 -32.44
C PRO A 451 5.31 7.70 -33.06
N ASN A 452 4.24 7.40 -32.33
CA ASN A 452 2.87 7.55 -32.78
C ASN A 452 2.36 8.99 -32.57
N PRO A 453 2.03 9.74 -33.64
CA PRO A 453 1.59 11.12 -33.52
C PRO A 453 0.21 11.28 -32.85
N ALA A 454 -0.63 10.25 -32.86
CA ALA A 454 -1.84 10.24 -32.06
C ALA A 454 -1.47 10.37 -30.58
N VAL A 455 -0.58 9.52 -30.07
CA VAL A 455 -0.11 9.54 -28.68
C VAL A 455 0.47 10.91 -28.30
N ARG A 456 1.33 11.49 -29.14
CA ARG A 456 1.91 12.84 -28.90
C ARG A 456 0.83 13.93 -28.83
N SER A 457 -0.11 13.93 -29.77
CA SER A 457 -1.20 14.92 -29.82
C SER A 457 -2.14 14.84 -28.62
N LEU A 458 -2.46 13.62 -28.17
CA LEU A 458 -3.30 13.35 -27.00
C LEU A 458 -2.60 13.72 -25.71
N THR A 459 -1.29 13.43 -25.62
CA THR A 459 -0.47 13.81 -24.47
C THR A 459 -0.40 15.33 -24.34
N ALA A 460 -0.19 16.05 -25.44
CA ALA A 460 -0.19 17.51 -25.44
C ALA A 460 -1.53 18.12 -24.98
N GLU A 461 -2.65 17.58 -25.46
CA GLU A 461 -3.99 18.00 -25.03
C GLU A 461 -4.26 17.69 -23.55
N THR A 462 -3.79 16.52 -23.08
CA THR A 462 -3.90 16.08 -21.68
C THR A 462 -3.11 16.99 -20.74
N ILE A 463 -1.90 17.43 -21.10
CA ILE A 463 -1.12 18.40 -20.32
C ILE A 463 -1.87 19.73 -20.18
N GLY A 464 -2.51 20.20 -21.26
CA GLY A 464 -3.36 21.39 -21.21
C GLY A 464 -4.59 21.22 -20.31
N LEU A 465 -5.18 20.02 -20.26
CA LEU A 465 -6.29 19.70 -19.36
C LEU A 465 -5.87 19.61 -17.89
N LEU A 466 -4.66 19.12 -17.62
CA LEU A 466 -4.06 19.01 -16.29
C LEU A 466 -3.58 20.35 -15.73
N GLY A 467 -3.48 21.41 -16.55
CA GLY A 467 -3.06 22.73 -16.08
C GLY A 467 -1.57 22.83 -15.73
N ARG A 468 -0.71 21.96 -16.28
CA ARG A 468 0.72 21.89 -15.90
C ARG A 468 1.57 22.92 -16.65
N PHE A 469 1.81 24.05 -16.00
CA PHE A 469 2.53 25.21 -16.54
C PHE A 469 3.99 24.96 -16.88
N GLU A 470 4.63 24.05 -16.16
CA GLU A 470 6.04 23.70 -16.31
C GLU A 470 6.31 23.13 -17.70
N MET A 471 5.28 22.64 -18.40
CA MET A 471 5.37 22.04 -19.73
C MET A 471 5.15 23.04 -20.88
N VAL A 472 4.91 24.33 -20.62
CA VAL A 472 4.61 25.32 -21.67
C VAL A 472 5.75 25.45 -22.68
N GLU A 473 7.02 25.50 -22.24
CA GLU A 473 8.17 25.58 -23.15
C GLU A 473 8.25 24.37 -24.08
N ARG A 474 7.93 23.18 -23.55
CA ARG A 474 7.93 21.94 -24.32
C ARG A 474 6.78 21.88 -25.33
N LEU A 475 5.59 22.33 -24.92
CA LEU A 475 4.45 22.47 -25.84
C LEU A 475 4.73 23.52 -26.93
N GLU A 476 5.46 24.59 -26.60
CA GLU A 476 5.91 25.59 -27.58
C GLU A 476 6.85 25.01 -28.63
N GLU A 477 7.81 24.19 -28.22
CA GLU A 477 8.72 23.48 -29.12
C GLU A 477 7.93 22.54 -30.06
N MET A 478 7.00 21.76 -29.51
CA MET A 478 6.14 20.86 -30.27
C MET A 478 5.26 21.61 -31.27
N ALA A 479 4.64 22.72 -30.85
CA ALA A 479 3.81 23.55 -31.71
C ALA A 479 4.59 24.13 -32.90
N ARG A 480 5.89 24.41 -32.75
CA ARG A 480 6.75 24.96 -33.81
C ARG A 480 7.33 23.89 -34.73
N SER A 481 7.70 22.73 -34.19
CA SER A 481 8.66 21.83 -34.85
C SER A 481 8.23 20.37 -34.99
N ASP A 482 7.12 19.94 -34.39
CA ASP A 482 6.64 18.56 -34.57
C ASP A 482 6.31 18.30 -36.06
N PRO A 483 6.72 17.17 -36.65
CA PRO A 483 6.46 16.86 -38.06
C PRO A 483 4.96 16.82 -38.39
N GLU A 484 4.09 16.47 -37.43
CA GLU A 484 2.67 16.23 -37.67
C GLU A 484 1.80 17.44 -37.33
N ALA A 485 0.95 17.85 -38.29
CA ALA A 485 0.14 19.07 -38.17
C ALA A 485 -0.86 19.03 -37.00
N LEU A 486 -1.43 17.86 -36.73
CA LEU A 486 -2.38 17.66 -35.63
C LEU A 486 -1.71 17.83 -34.27
N VAL A 487 -0.47 17.37 -34.11
CA VAL A 487 0.30 17.53 -32.87
C VAL A 487 0.60 19.00 -32.63
N ARG A 488 1.00 19.73 -33.68
CA ARG A 488 1.24 21.19 -33.60
C ARG A 488 -0.01 21.96 -33.17
N GLU A 489 -1.17 21.63 -33.74
CA GLU A 489 -2.44 22.27 -33.39
C GLU A 489 -2.85 22.00 -31.93
N LYS A 490 -2.74 20.74 -31.48
CA LYS A 490 -3.12 20.34 -30.12
C LYS A 490 -2.19 20.94 -29.07
N ALA A 491 -0.90 21.02 -29.35
CA ALA A 491 0.07 21.71 -28.49
C ALA A 491 -0.24 23.22 -28.38
N LEU A 492 -0.58 23.89 -29.48
CA LEU A 492 -0.96 25.30 -29.48
C LEU A 492 -2.22 25.56 -28.63
N LYS A 493 -3.27 24.73 -28.80
CA LYS A 493 -4.50 24.84 -27.99
C LYS A 493 -4.26 24.59 -26.50
N ALA A 494 -3.41 23.61 -26.17
CA ALA A 494 -3.02 23.35 -24.79
C ALA A 494 -2.29 24.57 -24.19
N MET A 495 -1.39 25.21 -24.95
CA MET A 495 -0.72 26.43 -24.51
C MET A 495 -1.67 27.62 -24.33
N GLU A 496 -2.61 27.84 -25.25
CA GLU A 496 -3.60 28.92 -25.14
C GLU A 496 -4.41 28.75 -23.84
N ARG A 497 -4.81 27.51 -23.54
CA ARG A 497 -5.52 27.15 -22.30
C ARG A 497 -4.67 27.39 -21.04
N LEU A 498 -3.40 27.01 -21.08
CA LEU A 498 -2.47 27.27 -19.99
C LEU A 498 -2.28 28.79 -19.81
N LYS A 499 -1.98 29.55 -20.86
CA LYS A 499 -1.76 31.01 -20.80
C LYS A 499 -2.96 31.77 -20.21
N ALA A 500 -4.20 31.36 -20.53
CA ALA A 500 -5.41 31.92 -19.92
C ALA A 500 -5.52 31.62 -18.40
N THR A 501 -4.97 30.50 -17.96
CA THR A 501 -4.96 30.07 -16.55
C THR A 501 -3.82 30.76 -15.76
N ALA A 502 -2.72 31.17 -16.42
CA ALA A 502 -1.56 31.85 -15.80
C ALA A 502 -1.88 33.30 -15.40
N GLU A 503 -2.80 33.94 -16.11
CA GLU A 503 -3.27 35.30 -15.83
C GLU A 503 -4.08 35.39 -14.51
N ILE A 504 -4.59 34.24 -14.03
CA ILE A 504 -5.26 34.08 -12.74
C ILE A 504 -4.23 33.72 -11.65
N ALA A 505 -3.34 32.76 -11.91
CA ALA A 505 -2.31 32.32 -10.96
C ALA A 505 -1.30 33.44 -10.60
N SER A 506 -0.96 34.31 -11.56
CA SER A 506 -0.05 35.47 -11.33
C SER A 506 -0.59 36.55 -10.38
N LYS A 507 -1.84 36.43 -9.91
CA LYS A 507 -2.46 37.33 -8.93
C LYS A 507 -2.55 36.72 -7.52
N LEU A 508 -2.16 35.45 -7.36
CA LEU A 508 -2.22 34.74 -6.08
C LEU A 508 -0.82 34.72 -5.43
N PRO A 509 -0.72 34.83 -4.09
CA PRO A 509 0.53 34.60 -3.36
C PRO A 509 1.05 33.17 -3.58
N ASP A 510 2.37 32.99 -3.60
CA ASP A 510 3.03 31.69 -3.86
C ASP A 510 2.87 30.66 -2.72
N ASP A 511 2.40 31.08 -1.55
CA ASP A 511 2.25 30.25 -0.35
C ASP A 511 0.92 30.59 0.33
N LEU A 512 -0.06 29.69 0.24
CA LEU A 512 -1.41 29.88 0.79
C LEU A 512 -1.73 28.74 1.76
N HIS A 513 -2.29 29.07 2.93
CA HIS A 513 -2.65 28.11 3.98
C HIS A 513 -4.08 28.34 4.46
N LEU A 514 -4.78 27.25 4.82
CA LEU A 514 -6.03 27.36 5.58
C LEU A 514 -5.72 27.33 7.08
N ARG A 515 -6.07 28.40 7.78
CA ARG A 515 -6.00 28.48 9.24
C ARG A 515 -7.37 28.28 9.84
N ILE A 516 -7.47 27.44 10.86
CA ILE A 516 -8.68 27.31 11.67
C ILE A 516 -8.66 28.41 12.71
N LEU A 517 -9.73 29.20 12.75
CA LEU A 517 -9.89 30.28 13.70
C LEU A 517 -10.73 29.85 14.89
N HIS A 518 -11.77 29.06 14.64
CA HIS A 518 -12.71 28.63 15.66
C HIS A 518 -13.34 27.29 15.30
N LEU A 519 -13.59 26.47 16.32
CA LEU A 519 -14.27 25.19 16.23
C LEU A 519 -15.32 25.14 17.33
N SER A 520 -16.60 25.03 16.96
CA SER A 520 -17.70 24.90 17.91
C SER A 520 -18.27 23.49 17.88
N LEU A 521 -18.27 22.86 19.05
CA LEU A 521 -18.85 21.54 19.32
C LEU A 521 -20.08 21.62 20.25
N THR A 522 -20.64 22.82 20.42
CA THR A 522 -21.73 23.09 21.38
C THR A 522 -23.04 22.39 21.03
N ASN A 523 -23.30 22.14 19.75
CA ASN A 523 -24.57 21.63 19.23
C ASN A 523 -24.41 20.26 18.54
N LEU A 524 -23.53 19.39 19.05
CA LEU A 524 -23.33 18.04 18.49
C LEU A 524 -24.67 17.32 18.23
N PRO A 525 -24.84 16.64 17.08
CA PRO A 525 -23.81 16.33 16.07
C PRO A 525 -23.48 17.47 15.10
N GLU A 526 -24.10 18.65 15.21
CA GLU A 526 -23.73 19.80 14.37
C GLU A 526 -22.41 20.40 14.82
N VAL A 527 -21.45 20.48 13.90
CA VAL A 527 -20.12 21.05 14.09
C VAL A 527 -19.98 22.26 13.19
N SER A 528 -19.51 23.37 13.77
CA SER A 528 -19.22 24.61 13.04
C SER A 528 -17.74 24.94 13.11
N ILE A 529 -17.11 25.10 11.96
CA ILE A 529 -15.68 25.42 11.83
C ILE A 529 -15.54 26.76 11.12
N SER A 530 -14.86 27.71 11.73
CA SER A 530 -14.46 28.96 11.08
C SER A 530 -13.02 28.86 10.60
N VAL A 531 -12.79 29.13 9.33
CA VAL A 531 -11.47 29.09 8.67
C VAL A 531 -11.16 30.41 7.99
N SER A 532 -9.87 30.73 7.84
CA SER A 532 -9.39 31.84 7.02
C SER A 532 -8.28 31.33 6.10
N LEU A 533 -8.30 31.78 4.85
CA LEU A 533 -7.22 31.56 3.91
C LEU A 533 -6.17 32.65 4.15
N ILE A 534 -4.91 32.26 4.37
CA ILE A 534 -3.82 33.20 4.64
C ILE A 534 -2.66 33.00 3.65
N ASP A 535 -1.89 34.05 3.39
CA ASP A 535 -0.63 33.96 2.65
C ASP A 535 0.56 33.56 3.54
N GLY A 536 1.74 33.35 2.94
CA GLY A 536 2.98 33.04 3.67
C GLY A 536 3.43 34.13 4.66
N GLY A 537 2.84 35.32 4.60
CA GLY A 537 2.99 36.41 5.58
C GLY A 537 1.90 36.42 6.66
N SER A 538 1.05 35.39 6.72
CA SER A 538 -0.12 35.29 7.61
C SER A 538 -1.22 36.33 7.38
N ASN A 539 -1.22 37.02 6.23
CA ASN A 539 -2.29 37.96 5.88
C ASN A 539 -3.49 37.21 5.29
N PRO A 540 -4.73 37.54 5.70
CA PRO A 540 -5.93 36.94 5.11
C PRO A 540 -6.09 37.26 3.63
N VAL A 541 -6.61 36.29 2.88
CA VAL A 541 -6.87 36.35 1.44
C VAL A 541 -8.34 36.01 1.19
N ASP A 542 -9.17 37.04 0.95
CA ASP A 542 -10.62 36.89 0.79
C ASP A 542 -11.06 36.54 -0.63
N ILE A 543 -10.83 35.30 -1.04
CA ILE A 543 -11.12 34.83 -2.40
C ILE A 543 -11.95 33.55 -2.46
N LEU A 544 -12.15 32.84 -1.34
CA LEU A 544 -12.83 31.55 -1.33
C LEU A 544 -14.33 31.71 -1.56
N LYS A 545 -14.87 30.80 -2.37
CA LYS A 545 -16.29 30.55 -2.54
C LYS A 545 -16.66 29.16 -2.03
N GLU A 546 -17.95 28.90 -1.92
CA GLU A 546 -18.49 27.59 -1.52
C GLU A 546 -17.99 26.45 -2.43
N GLU A 547 -17.92 26.70 -3.74
CA GLU A 547 -17.42 25.73 -4.73
C GLU A 547 -15.93 25.39 -4.58
N ASP A 548 -15.16 26.24 -3.90
CA ASP A 548 -13.73 26.10 -3.71
C ASP A 548 -13.38 25.30 -2.45
N VAL A 549 -14.35 25.06 -1.53
CA VAL A 549 -14.09 24.45 -0.23
C VAL A 549 -14.70 23.06 -0.12
N SER A 550 -13.88 22.10 0.30
CA SER A 550 -14.32 20.73 0.58
C SER A 550 -13.97 20.32 2.00
N LEU A 551 -14.93 19.69 2.69
CA LEU A 551 -14.78 19.16 4.03
C LEU A 551 -14.86 17.62 4.01
N PHE A 552 -13.96 16.97 4.73
CA PHE A 552 -13.93 15.52 4.91
C PHE A 552 -13.94 15.15 6.39
N GLU A 553 -14.64 14.09 6.74
CA GLU A 553 -14.60 13.45 8.07
C GLU A 553 -14.27 11.96 7.91
N ASN A 554 -13.21 11.50 8.58
CA ASN A 554 -12.73 10.11 8.52
C ASN A 554 -12.52 9.61 7.08
N GLY A 555 -12.09 10.51 6.18
CA GLY A 555 -11.88 10.22 4.76
C GLY A 555 -13.15 10.26 3.90
N ARG A 556 -14.32 10.59 4.47
CA ARG A 556 -15.59 10.74 3.73
C ARG A 556 -15.93 12.21 3.50
N PRO A 557 -16.41 12.61 2.31
CA PRO A 557 -16.87 13.97 2.07
C PRO A 557 -18.12 14.29 2.90
N MET A 558 -18.19 15.50 3.42
CA MET A 558 -19.30 16.00 4.22
C MET A 558 -19.97 17.18 3.51
N ASP A 559 -21.30 17.13 3.42
CA ASP A 559 -22.08 18.29 3.01
C ASP A 559 -21.91 19.38 4.09
N CYS A 560 -21.19 20.44 3.75
CA CYS A 560 -21.02 21.59 4.63
C CYS A 560 -21.70 22.81 4.04
N ARG A 561 -22.43 23.54 4.88
CA ARG A 561 -22.92 24.87 4.55
C ARG A 561 -21.76 25.84 4.65
N PHE A 562 -21.42 26.48 3.53
CA PHE A 562 -20.43 27.54 3.47
C PHE A 562 -21.10 28.90 3.69
N GLU A 563 -20.58 29.67 4.63
CA GLU A 563 -21.02 31.04 4.89
C GLU A 563 -19.79 31.95 4.92
N ARG A 564 -19.71 32.90 3.97
CA ARG A 564 -18.77 34.01 4.06
C ARG A 564 -19.28 34.99 5.10
N LEU A 565 -18.55 35.13 6.19
CA LEU A 565 -18.91 36.07 7.25
C LEU A 565 -18.21 37.41 6.95
N GLY A 566 -18.98 38.50 6.93
CA GLY A 566 -18.45 39.85 6.73
C GLY A 566 -17.88 40.47 8.02
N GLU A 567 -17.35 41.69 7.90
CA GLU A 567 -16.69 42.53 8.94
C GLU A 567 -17.56 42.84 10.20
N GLU A 568 -18.70 42.18 10.43
CA GLU A 568 -19.71 42.57 11.43
C GLU A 568 -19.86 41.60 12.62
N MET A 569 -18.93 40.67 12.85
CA MET A 569 -18.93 39.87 14.09
C MET A 569 -18.18 40.65 15.19
N PRO A 570 -18.82 40.98 16.33
CA PRO A 570 -18.14 41.67 17.41
C PRO A 570 -17.00 40.79 17.97
N ILE A 571 -15.82 41.39 18.14
CA ILE A 571 -14.69 40.74 18.80
C ILE A 571 -14.78 41.02 20.31
N TYR A 572 -14.84 39.96 21.09
CA TYR A 572 -14.79 39.96 22.54
C TYR A 572 -13.42 39.47 22.99
N THR A 573 -12.64 40.33 23.65
CA THR A 573 -11.30 39.98 24.13
C THR A 573 -11.21 40.10 25.64
N VAL A 574 -10.68 39.07 26.31
CA VAL A 574 -10.22 39.18 27.70
C VAL A 574 -8.70 39.18 27.69
N ILE A 575 -8.10 40.27 28.17
CA ILE A 575 -6.65 40.40 28.32
C ILE A 575 -6.28 40.00 29.74
N LEU A 576 -5.44 38.98 29.89
CA LEU A 576 -4.96 38.47 31.15
C LEU A 576 -3.53 38.94 31.38
N MET A 577 -3.29 39.57 32.53
CA MET A 577 -2.01 40.19 32.89
C MET A 577 -1.44 39.53 34.14
N ASP A 578 -0.25 38.97 34.03
CA ASP A 578 0.47 38.33 35.12
C ASP A 578 1.21 39.36 35.98
N TYR A 579 0.92 39.36 37.29
CA TYR A 579 1.54 40.21 38.30
C TYR A 579 2.26 39.37 39.38
N SER A 580 2.54 38.09 39.14
CA SER A 580 3.28 37.23 40.06
C SER A 580 4.71 37.74 40.35
N LEU A 581 5.39 37.15 41.33
CA LEU A 581 6.75 37.55 41.71
C LEU A 581 7.82 37.17 40.68
N SER A 582 7.55 36.23 39.77
CA SER A 582 8.47 35.88 38.68
C SER A 582 8.53 36.98 37.61
N MET A 583 7.46 37.78 37.48
CA MET A 583 7.42 38.99 36.66
C MET A 583 8.14 40.16 37.35
N SER A 584 9.23 40.64 36.76
CA SER A 584 9.99 41.78 37.30
C SER A 584 9.20 43.09 37.21
N GLU A 585 9.58 44.10 38.02
CA GLU A 585 8.97 45.44 37.91
C GLU A 585 9.13 46.05 36.51
N GLU A 586 10.24 45.72 35.83
CA GLU A 586 10.48 46.15 34.46
C GLU A 586 9.50 45.48 33.49
N ASP A 587 9.26 44.17 33.63
CA ASP A 587 8.33 43.40 32.80
C ASP A 587 6.87 43.83 33.01
N ILE A 588 6.48 44.13 34.25
CA ILE A 588 5.16 44.66 34.57
C ILE A 588 4.98 46.05 33.94
N SER A 589 5.95 46.96 34.11
CA SER A 589 5.87 48.29 33.51
C SER A 589 5.80 48.24 31.98
N LYS A 590 6.53 47.30 31.38
CA LYS A 590 6.56 46.98 29.96
C LYS A 590 5.18 46.49 29.47
N MET A 591 4.61 45.51 30.18
CA MET A 591 3.29 44.96 29.92
C MET A 591 2.19 46.03 30.02
N GLU A 592 2.18 46.82 31.09
CA GLU A 592 1.21 47.91 31.30
C GLU A 592 1.31 49.00 30.22
N GLY A 593 2.53 49.39 29.85
CA GLY A 593 2.79 50.36 28.79
C GLY A 593 2.22 49.89 27.45
N ALA A 594 2.50 48.64 27.09
CA ALA A 594 2.06 48.06 25.83
C ALA A 594 0.55 47.88 25.75
N ILE A 595 -0.10 47.44 26.83
CA ILE A 595 -1.58 47.34 26.86
C ILE A 595 -2.22 48.73 26.79
N SER A 596 -1.62 49.75 27.41
CA SER A 596 -2.13 51.13 27.34
C SER A 596 -2.05 51.71 25.93
N GLU A 597 -0.97 51.45 25.20
CA GLU A 597 -0.81 51.86 23.81
C GLU A 597 -1.77 51.07 22.90
N PHE A 598 -1.89 49.76 23.15
CA PHE A 598 -2.78 48.86 22.45
C PHE A 598 -4.26 49.26 22.56
N ILE A 599 -4.79 49.49 23.78
CA ILE A 599 -6.19 49.93 23.97
C ILE A 599 -6.45 51.26 23.24
N SER A 600 -5.42 52.11 23.11
CA SER A 600 -5.53 53.40 22.42
C SER A 600 -5.56 53.27 20.89
N SER A 601 -5.09 52.15 20.32
CA SER A 601 -5.00 51.93 18.88
C SER A 601 -6.21 51.19 18.29
N VAL A 602 -6.94 50.43 19.11
CA VAL A 602 -8.14 49.69 18.71
C VAL A 602 -9.32 50.64 18.47
N LYS A 603 -10.01 50.48 17.33
CA LYS A 603 -11.16 51.30 16.91
C LYS A 603 -12.26 50.36 16.42
N GLY A 604 -13.50 50.52 16.88
CA GLY A 604 -14.64 49.72 16.39
C GLY A 604 -15.64 49.36 17.49
N ASP A 605 -16.54 48.42 17.19
CA ASP A 605 -17.53 47.91 18.16
C ASP A 605 -16.98 46.77 19.06
N ASP A 606 -15.66 46.51 19.01
CA ASP A 606 -14.95 45.53 19.83
C ASP A 606 -15.17 45.78 21.33
N ARG A 607 -15.24 44.70 22.10
CA ARG A 607 -15.37 44.77 23.56
C ARG A 607 -14.23 44.05 24.24
N MET A 608 -13.66 44.68 25.27
CA MET A 608 -12.57 44.08 26.02
C MET A 608 -12.78 44.15 27.53
N ALA A 609 -12.21 43.17 28.21
CA ALA A 609 -12.06 43.15 29.65
C ALA A 609 -10.59 42.90 30.00
N ILE A 610 -10.14 43.47 31.10
CA ILE A 610 -8.80 43.23 31.64
C ILE A 610 -8.97 42.39 32.90
N LEU A 611 -8.16 41.35 33.02
CA LEU A 611 -8.07 40.47 34.17
C LEU A 611 -6.62 40.48 34.64
N LYS A 612 -6.40 40.82 35.91
CA LYS A 612 -5.07 40.80 36.54
C LYS A 612 -5.00 39.58 37.43
N PHE A 613 -3.89 38.84 37.39
CA PHE A 613 -3.74 37.65 38.22
C PHE A 613 -2.33 37.51 38.79
N ALA A 614 -2.25 36.88 39.96
CA ALA A 614 -1.06 36.31 40.57
C ALA A 614 -1.52 35.13 41.44
N SER A 615 -1.42 35.21 42.77
CA SER A 615 -2.07 34.27 43.71
C SER A 615 -3.56 34.56 43.90
N GLU A 616 -4.02 35.71 43.41
CA GLU A 616 -5.43 36.11 43.37
C GLU A 616 -5.80 36.58 41.97
N ILE A 617 -7.06 36.35 41.56
CA ILE A 617 -7.60 36.76 40.26
C ILE A 617 -8.52 37.96 40.47
N HIS A 618 -8.13 39.12 39.93
CA HIS A 618 -8.90 40.37 40.02
C HIS A 618 -9.52 40.69 38.67
N VAL A 619 -10.85 40.74 38.63
CA VAL A 619 -11.64 41.15 37.46
C VAL A 619 -12.26 42.52 37.75
N PRO A 620 -11.57 43.62 37.45
CA PRO A 620 -12.04 44.97 37.80
C PRO A 620 -13.36 45.37 37.12
N GLN A 621 -13.73 44.78 35.97
CA GLN A 621 -14.92 45.17 35.22
C GLN A 621 -15.43 44.10 34.23
N PRO A 622 -16.73 44.11 33.87
CA PRO A 622 -17.26 43.32 32.76
C PRO A 622 -16.77 43.81 31.39
N LEU A 623 -16.95 43.00 30.35
CA LEU A 623 -16.68 43.39 28.95
C LEU A 623 -17.42 44.68 28.55
N ASP A 624 -16.68 45.71 28.17
CA ASP A 624 -17.22 46.99 27.68
C ASP A 624 -16.51 47.41 26.39
N ARG A 625 -17.07 48.41 25.70
CA ARG A 625 -16.46 49.01 24.52
C ARG A 625 -15.09 49.59 24.84
N VAL A 626 -14.14 49.38 23.93
CA VAL A 626 -12.74 49.80 24.10
C VAL A 626 -12.62 51.28 24.42
N GLU A 627 -13.44 52.16 23.84
CA GLU A 627 -13.37 53.61 24.09
C GLU A 627 -13.74 54.01 25.52
N ARG A 628 -14.32 53.09 26.31
CA ARG A 628 -14.64 53.28 27.72
C ARG A 628 -13.59 52.71 28.66
N LEU A 629 -12.67 51.89 28.14
CA LEU A 629 -11.51 51.40 28.88
C LEU A 629 -10.53 52.55 29.09
N ARG A 630 -10.51 53.11 30.30
CA ARG A 630 -9.57 54.18 30.65
C ARG A 630 -8.19 53.60 30.92
N ALA A 631 -7.14 54.30 30.48
CA ALA A 631 -5.75 53.99 30.85
C ALA A 631 -5.50 53.91 32.37
N GLU A 632 -6.39 54.52 33.17
CA GLU A 632 -6.38 54.48 34.64
C GLU A 632 -6.61 53.06 35.21
N LEU A 633 -7.32 52.17 34.51
CA LEU A 633 -7.58 50.78 34.94
C LEU A 633 -6.36 49.86 34.75
N ILE A 634 -5.54 50.14 33.74
CA ILE A 634 -4.28 49.43 33.53
C ILE A 634 -3.29 49.81 34.63
N ARG A 635 -3.21 51.10 34.97
CA ARG A 635 -2.29 51.65 35.98
C ARG A 635 -2.79 51.52 37.42
N GLU A 636 -3.96 50.92 37.64
CA GLU A 636 -4.42 50.62 38.99
C GLU A 636 -3.50 49.55 39.59
N GLU A 637 -2.81 49.92 40.67
CA GLU A 637 -1.85 49.05 41.36
C GLU A 637 -2.49 47.71 41.71
N PHE A 638 -1.84 46.60 41.33
CA PHE A 638 -2.28 45.27 41.74
C PHE A 638 -2.07 45.12 43.25
N ARG A 639 -3.17 45.01 44.01
CA ARG A 639 -3.16 44.96 45.48
C ARG A 639 -3.34 43.55 46.06
N GLY A 640 -3.29 42.52 45.21
CA GLY A 640 -3.37 41.11 45.62
C GLY A 640 -2.04 40.54 46.08
N ASP A 641 -2.08 39.34 46.64
CA ASP A 641 -0.86 38.56 46.91
C ASP A 641 -0.19 38.14 45.60
N ARG A 642 1.14 38.33 45.53
CA ARG A 642 1.98 38.03 44.36
C ARG A 642 2.74 36.72 44.50
N ASP A 643 2.69 36.07 45.66
CA ASP A 643 3.39 34.82 45.98
C ASP A 643 2.66 33.61 45.38
N GLY A 644 2.73 33.47 44.06
CA GLY A 644 2.09 32.42 43.28
C GLY A 644 1.51 32.90 41.95
N THR A 645 1.22 31.93 41.08
CA THR A 645 0.76 32.17 39.70
C THR A 645 -0.41 31.24 39.39
N MET A 646 -1.62 31.79 39.39
CA MET A 646 -2.87 31.07 39.09
C MET A 646 -3.25 31.20 37.62
N LEU A 647 -2.34 30.80 36.72
CA LEU A 647 -2.49 30.94 35.27
C LEU A 647 -3.71 30.19 34.74
N TYR A 648 -3.87 28.92 35.11
CA TYR A 648 -4.99 28.10 34.59
C TYR A 648 -6.34 28.57 35.12
N ASP A 649 -6.44 28.92 36.41
CA ASP A 649 -7.69 29.44 36.99
C ASP A 649 -8.06 30.82 36.38
N ALA A 650 -7.07 31.64 36.05
CA ALA A 650 -7.28 32.93 35.37
C ALA A 650 -7.80 32.74 33.94
N LEU A 651 -7.21 31.81 33.18
CA LEU A 651 -7.67 31.46 31.83
C LEU A 651 -9.08 30.85 31.84
N ASP A 652 -9.37 29.92 32.75
CA ASP A 652 -10.71 29.34 32.92
C ASP A 652 -11.77 30.42 33.24
N ARG A 653 -11.36 31.42 34.04
CA ARG A 653 -12.21 32.57 34.34
C ARG A 653 -12.47 33.44 33.11
N ALA A 654 -11.46 33.68 32.28
CA ALA A 654 -11.61 34.40 31.01
C ALA A 654 -12.54 33.64 30.04
N VAL A 655 -12.38 32.32 29.93
CA VAL A 655 -13.28 31.46 29.14
C VAL A 655 -14.71 31.60 29.62
N SER A 656 -14.93 31.54 30.94
CA SER A 656 -16.26 31.70 31.54
C SER A 656 -16.91 33.06 31.27
N ILE A 657 -16.11 34.13 31.16
CA ILE A 657 -16.61 35.48 30.81
C ILE A 657 -17.08 35.53 29.35
N LEU A 658 -16.46 34.73 28.47
CA LEU A 658 -16.71 34.71 27.03
C LEU A 658 -17.75 33.67 26.60
N ASP A 659 -18.05 32.67 27.44
CA ASP A 659 -18.87 31.49 27.11
C ASP A 659 -20.22 31.83 26.46
N ASP A 660 -20.97 32.76 27.04
CA ASP A 660 -22.35 33.10 26.61
C ASP A 660 -22.44 34.13 25.47
N LEU A 661 -21.32 34.55 24.88
CA LEU A 661 -21.31 35.61 23.87
C LEU A 661 -21.42 35.06 22.44
N GLU A 662 -22.10 35.77 21.56
CA GLU A 662 -22.14 35.45 20.12
C GLU A 662 -21.20 36.39 19.37
N GLY A 663 -20.06 35.88 18.93
CA GLY A 663 -19.02 36.64 18.24
C GLY A 663 -17.66 35.94 18.30
N ILE A 664 -16.61 36.66 17.95
CA ILE A 664 -15.23 36.14 18.04
C ILE A 664 -14.77 36.31 19.48
N LYS A 665 -14.29 35.23 20.11
CA LYS A 665 -13.93 35.21 21.54
C LYS A 665 -12.45 34.93 21.70
N LEU A 666 -11.72 35.90 22.24
CA LEU A 666 -10.27 35.86 22.38
C LEU A 666 -9.89 35.96 23.86
N ALA A 667 -9.03 35.05 24.32
CA ALA A 667 -8.31 35.21 25.58
C ALA A 667 -6.83 35.48 25.27
N VAL A 668 -6.32 36.65 25.63
CA VAL A 668 -4.93 37.05 25.36
C VAL A 668 -4.18 37.11 26.67
N VAL A 669 -3.27 36.18 26.93
CA VAL A 669 -2.52 36.09 28.19
C VAL A 669 -1.07 36.57 28.02
N LEU A 670 -0.61 37.39 28.96
CA LEU A 670 0.75 37.93 29.04
C LEU A 670 1.38 37.41 30.34
N THR A 671 2.35 36.50 30.23
CA THR A 671 2.91 35.72 31.35
C THR A 671 4.24 35.09 30.94
N ASP A 672 5.01 34.61 31.91
CA ASP A 672 6.15 33.72 31.73
C ASP A 672 5.74 32.23 31.65
N GLY A 673 4.48 31.89 31.95
CA GLY A 673 3.89 30.58 31.70
C GLY A 673 3.99 29.58 32.85
N GLU A 674 4.57 29.96 33.98
CA GLU A 674 4.61 29.08 35.16
C GLU A 674 3.27 29.11 35.92
N ASP A 675 2.71 27.94 36.24
CA ASP A 675 1.58 27.82 37.17
C ASP A 675 2.06 27.18 38.47
N SER A 676 1.73 27.78 39.61
CA SER A 676 2.18 27.32 40.92
C SER A 676 1.05 27.12 41.94
N GLY A 677 -0.20 27.37 41.56
CA GLY A 677 -1.30 27.40 42.51
C GLY A 677 -2.72 27.25 41.95
N SER A 678 -2.89 27.00 40.65
CA SER A 678 -4.24 26.82 40.10
C SER A 678 -4.86 25.50 40.57
N THR A 679 -6.18 25.53 40.72
CA THR A 679 -6.99 24.32 40.96
C THR A 679 -7.34 23.59 39.67
N LYS A 680 -7.36 24.31 38.54
CA LYS A 680 -7.52 23.78 37.18
C LYS A 680 -6.19 23.31 36.61
N THR A 681 -6.26 22.40 35.64
CA THR A 681 -5.10 22.02 34.81
C THR A 681 -5.15 22.67 33.43
N ALA A 682 -4.05 22.60 32.69
CA ALA A 682 -4.00 23.03 31.30
C ALA A 682 -5.05 22.30 30.43
N GLU A 683 -5.27 21.01 30.67
CA GLU A 683 -6.27 20.21 29.95
C GLU A 683 -7.71 20.69 30.26
N ASP A 684 -8.02 21.03 31.52
CA ASP A 684 -9.33 21.58 31.89
C ASP A 684 -9.60 22.89 31.13
N VAL A 685 -8.61 23.78 31.07
CA VAL A 685 -8.70 25.06 30.36
C VAL A 685 -8.90 24.85 28.86
N ILE A 686 -8.10 23.97 28.24
CA ILE A 686 -8.24 23.63 26.81
C ILE A 686 -9.63 23.08 26.52
N HIS A 687 -10.11 22.15 27.36
CA HIS A 687 -11.43 21.55 27.19
C HIS A 687 -12.54 22.61 27.28
N ASN A 688 -12.51 23.47 28.29
CA ASN A 688 -13.51 24.52 28.47
C ASN A 688 -13.43 25.58 27.37
N ALA A 689 -12.23 25.99 26.96
CA ALA A 689 -12.04 26.93 25.87
C ALA A 689 -12.59 26.40 24.54
N LEU A 690 -12.33 25.13 24.20
CA LEU A 690 -12.89 24.49 23.01
C LEU A 690 -14.42 24.38 23.08
N LYS A 691 -14.97 24.05 24.24
CA LYS A 691 -16.42 23.97 24.45
C LYS A 691 -17.09 25.33 24.28
N SER A 692 -16.50 26.38 24.83
CA SER A 692 -17.00 27.77 24.79
C SER A 692 -16.64 28.49 23.48
N GLY A 693 -15.77 27.88 22.67
CA GLY A 693 -15.30 28.42 21.41
C GLY A 693 -14.41 29.66 21.57
N VAL A 694 -13.54 29.65 22.58
CA VAL A 694 -12.60 30.71 22.92
C VAL A 694 -11.20 30.31 22.41
N SER A 695 -10.55 31.18 21.62
CA SER A 695 -9.15 30.97 21.25
C SER A 695 -8.22 31.65 22.25
N ILE A 696 -7.21 30.92 22.72
CA ILE A 696 -6.22 31.42 23.68
C ILE A 696 -4.96 31.83 22.90
N HIS A 697 -4.58 33.10 22.98
CA HIS A 697 -3.31 33.61 22.47
C HIS A 697 -2.39 33.91 23.66
N ALA A 698 -1.17 33.40 23.61
CA ALA A 698 -0.19 33.58 24.67
C ALA A 698 0.94 34.49 24.18
N ILE A 699 1.33 35.45 25.01
CA ILE A 699 2.49 36.31 24.80
C ILE A 699 3.45 36.03 25.95
N ALA A 700 4.52 35.33 25.62
CA ALA A 700 5.62 35.02 26.52
C ALA A 700 6.46 36.27 26.76
N LEU A 701 6.55 36.71 28.03
CA LEU A 701 7.37 37.84 28.47
C LEU A 701 8.41 37.35 29.50
N GLY A 702 9.66 37.80 29.37
CA GLY A 702 10.76 37.44 30.27
C GLY A 702 11.80 36.50 29.64
N ASP A 703 12.90 36.29 30.37
CA ASP A 703 14.04 35.48 29.89
C ASP A 703 13.88 33.97 30.16
N GLU A 704 13.05 33.59 31.14
CA GLU A 704 12.73 32.19 31.49
C GLU A 704 11.22 31.98 31.32
N VAL A 705 10.83 31.24 30.27
CA VAL A 705 9.42 31.04 29.89
C VAL A 705 9.12 29.55 29.74
N ASP A 706 8.01 29.07 30.29
CA ASP A 706 7.46 27.75 29.95
C ASP A 706 6.78 27.77 28.58
N GLU A 707 7.60 27.79 27.53
CA GLU A 707 7.16 27.83 26.14
C GLU A 707 6.27 26.64 25.79
N MET A 708 6.55 25.46 26.37
CA MET A 708 5.85 24.24 26.02
C MET A 708 4.39 24.29 26.49
N THR A 709 4.17 24.74 27.72
CA THR A 709 2.83 24.90 28.30
C THR A 709 2.03 25.97 27.55
N LEU A 710 2.61 27.15 27.31
CA LEU A 710 1.93 28.24 26.60
C LEU A 710 1.62 27.88 25.14
N ARG A 711 2.53 27.18 24.45
CA ARG A 711 2.30 26.68 23.10
C ARG A 711 1.17 25.66 23.08
N ASN A 712 1.10 24.76 24.06
CA ASN A 712 0.03 23.76 24.15
C ASN A 712 -1.34 24.42 24.34
N LEU A 713 -1.47 25.37 25.26
CA LEU A 713 -2.71 26.14 25.48
C LEU A 713 -3.14 26.88 24.22
N ALA A 714 -2.21 27.57 23.56
CA ALA A 714 -2.53 28.39 22.40
C ALA A 714 -2.92 27.54 21.18
N VAL A 715 -2.06 26.61 20.77
CA VAL A 715 -2.27 25.80 19.56
C VAL A 715 -3.51 24.91 19.70
N SER A 716 -3.74 24.32 20.88
CA SER A 716 -4.87 23.43 21.10
C SER A 716 -6.23 24.13 21.09
N THR A 717 -6.27 25.45 21.27
CA THR A 717 -7.50 26.26 21.26
C THR A 717 -7.65 27.11 19.99
N GLY A 718 -6.76 26.94 19.01
CA GLY A 718 -6.78 27.69 17.75
C GLY A 718 -6.14 29.09 17.81
N GLY A 719 -5.45 29.42 18.90
CA GLY A 719 -4.66 30.64 19.01
C GLY A 719 -3.16 30.43 18.77
N THR A 720 -2.37 31.46 19.05
CA THR A 720 -0.93 31.52 18.70
C THR A 720 -0.09 31.88 19.93
N LEU A 721 1.09 31.26 20.05
CA LEU A 721 2.14 31.69 20.97
C LEU A 721 3.03 32.73 20.29
N TYR A 722 3.17 33.89 20.91
CA TYR A 722 4.11 34.94 20.54
C TYR A 722 5.22 35.00 21.59
N ILE A 723 6.47 34.94 21.15
CA ILE A 723 7.65 35.08 22.00
C ILE A 723 8.28 36.42 21.65
N THR A 724 8.26 37.37 22.58
CA THR A 724 8.87 38.69 22.37
C THR A 724 9.52 39.21 23.65
N GLY A 725 10.73 39.77 23.52
CA GLY A 725 11.35 40.57 24.57
C GLY A 725 10.96 42.06 24.51
N ASP A 726 10.19 42.46 23.49
CA ASP A 726 9.73 43.81 23.25
C ASP A 726 8.19 43.88 23.24
N PRO A 727 7.58 44.36 24.33
CA PRO A 727 6.15 44.55 24.46
C PRO A 727 5.52 45.50 23.42
N SER A 728 6.31 46.38 22.76
CA SER A 728 5.76 47.27 21.72
C SER A 728 5.21 46.51 20.51
N GLU A 729 5.52 45.21 20.38
CA GLU A 729 4.96 44.34 19.36
C GLU A 729 3.49 43.95 19.59
N LEU A 730 2.89 44.24 20.76
CA LEU A 730 1.47 43.92 21.04
C LEU A 730 0.51 44.54 20.01
N GLU A 731 0.80 45.74 19.52
CA GLU A 731 -0.02 46.38 18.49
C GLU A 731 0.00 45.58 17.18
N ARG A 732 1.18 45.09 16.78
CA ARG A 732 1.34 44.22 15.60
C ARG A 732 0.60 42.90 15.82
N ILE A 733 0.79 42.28 16.99
CA ILE A 733 0.17 40.99 17.34
C ILE A 733 -1.36 41.10 17.31
N TYR A 734 -1.95 42.12 17.93
CA TYR A 734 -3.40 42.28 17.86
C TYR A 734 -3.86 42.65 16.46
N ARG A 735 -3.12 43.48 15.71
CA ARG A 735 -3.47 43.79 14.33
C ARG A 735 -3.44 42.54 13.46
N GLU A 736 -2.51 41.62 13.69
CA GLU A 736 -2.46 40.30 13.06
C GLU A 736 -3.65 39.43 13.46
N ILE A 737 -4.03 39.40 14.75
CA ILE A 737 -5.20 38.64 15.24
C ILE A 737 -6.51 39.26 14.74
N SER A 738 -6.61 40.58 14.64
CA SER A 738 -7.79 41.29 14.16
C SER A 738 -7.91 41.20 12.64
N SER A 739 -6.82 41.41 11.88
CA SER A 739 -6.81 41.27 10.42
C SER A 739 -7.11 39.83 10.02
N SER A 740 -6.48 38.85 10.69
CA SER A 740 -6.78 37.41 10.67
C SER A 740 -8.28 37.08 10.65
N MET A 741 -9.09 37.93 11.29
CA MET A 741 -10.52 37.72 11.50
C MET A 741 -11.40 38.51 10.51
N GLN A 742 -10.82 39.40 9.69
CA GLN A 742 -11.54 40.23 8.70
C GLN A 742 -11.91 39.47 7.42
N SER A 743 -11.46 38.23 7.26
CA SER A 743 -11.84 37.37 6.13
C SER A 743 -11.91 35.91 6.56
N HIS A 744 -13.06 35.51 7.09
CA HIS A 744 -13.27 34.16 7.54
C HIS A 744 -14.59 33.54 7.05
N TYR A 745 -14.53 32.24 6.84
CA TYR A 745 -15.59 31.42 6.30
C TYR A 745 -16.04 30.45 7.38
N ARG A 746 -17.35 30.31 7.57
CA ARG A 746 -17.93 29.29 8.44
C ARG A 746 -18.37 28.10 7.61
N LEU A 747 -17.92 26.93 8.01
CA LEU A 747 -18.32 25.63 7.50
C LEU A 747 -19.16 24.96 8.59
N SER A 748 -20.46 24.81 8.37
CA SER A 748 -21.35 24.08 9.28
C SER A 748 -21.72 22.75 8.67
N TYR A 749 -21.52 21.66 9.40
CA TYR A 749 -21.87 20.32 8.94
C TYR A 749 -22.32 19.45 10.10
N ARG A 750 -23.10 18.41 9.78
CA ARG A 750 -23.50 17.40 10.74
C ARG A 750 -22.49 16.26 10.75
N SER A 751 -21.79 16.07 11.88
CA SER A 751 -20.81 15.01 12.06
C SER A 751 -21.47 13.63 12.15
N ARG A 752 -20.95 12.66 11.39
CA ARG A 752 -21.39 11.26 11.43
C ARG A 752 -20.66 10.45 12.49
N ALA A 753 -19.43 10.81 12.82
CA ALA A 753 -18.68 10.15 13.89
C ALA A 753 -19.45 10.14 15.22
N TRP A 754 -20.24 11.19 15.49
CA TRP A 754 -21.11 11.29 16.66
C TRP A 754 -22.48 10.62 16.51
N ASP A 755 -22.99 10.43 15.27
CA ASP A 755 -24.18 9.61 15.04
C ASP A 755 -23.83 8.09 15.16
N ASP A 756 -22.59 7.69 14.83
CA ASP A 756 -22.13 6.28 14.77
C ASP A 756 -21.37 5.79 16.04
N ASP A 757 -21.34 6.57 17.12
CA ASP A 757 -20.63 6.25 18.38
C ASP A 757 -19.10 6.01 18.20
N VAL A 758 -18.51 6.64 17.19
CA VAL A 758 -17.08 6.54 16.87
C VAL A 758 -16.30 7.50 17.76
N LYS A 759 -15.25 6.99 18.43
CA LYS A 759 -14.49 7.76 19.45
C LYS A 759 -13.71 8.96 18.91
N ASN A 760 -13.38 9.01 17.62
CA ASN A 760 -12.59 10.09 17.02
C ASN A 760 -13.12 10.45 15.63
N ALA A 761 -13.08 11.73 15.28
CA ALA A 761 -13.36 12.25 13.94
C ALA A 761 -12.13 12.98 13.39
N PHE A 762 -11.58 12.48 12.29
CA PHE A 762 -10.46 13.10 11.57
C PHE A 762 -11.01 13.99 10.47
N LEU A 763 -10.92 15.31 10.65
CA LEU A 763 -11.38 16.29 9.68
C LEU A 763 -10.25 16.78 8.79
N ILE A 764 -10.54 16.93 7.50
CA ILE A 764 -9.67 17.60 6.54
C ILE A 764 -10.50 18.67 5.83
N ILE A 765 -10.00 19.90 5.78
CA ILE A 765 -10.60 21.01 5.06
C ILE A 765 -9.63 21.41 3.97
N ARG A 766 -10.10 21.49 2.73
CA ARG A 766 -9.29 21.82 1.56
C ARG A 766 -9.92 22.98 0.80
N ALA A 767 -9.08 23.92 0.37
CA ALA A 767 -9.41 24.98 -0.56
C ALA A 767 -8.76 24.70 -1.92
N ASP A 768 -9.57 24.62 -2.98
CA ASP A 768 -9.12 24.51 -4.37
C ASP A 768 -9.32 25.86 -5.08
N LEU A 769 -8.21 26.52 -5.36
CA LEU A 769 -8.17 27.82 -6.04
C LEU A 769 -7.85 27.68 -7.54
N GLY A 770 -7.88 26.45 -8.06
CA GLY A 770 -7.60 26.10 -9.43
C GLY A 770 -6.27 25.35 -9.62
N PRO A 771 -6.04 24.80 -10.82
CA PRO A 771 -5.03 23.76 -11.11
C PRO A 771 -3.56 24.20 -11.00
N SER A 772 -3.31 25.43 -10.55
CA SER A 772 -1.97 26.04 -10.48
C SER A 772 -1.83 27.05 -9.35
N ALA A 773 -2.85 27.12 -8.49
CA ALA A 773 -2.74 27.79 -7.22
C ALA A 773 -2.12 26.83 -6.20
N PRO A 774 -1.41 27.33 -5.18
CA PRO A 774 -0.96 26.51 -4.07
C PRO A 774 -2.15 25.79 -3.41
N GLU A 775 -2.02 24.48 -3.15
CA GLU A 775 -3.03 23.75 -2.40
C GLU A 775 -3.01 24.19 -0.94
N ALA A 776 -4.12 24.82 -0.48
CA ALA A 776 -4.29 25.19 0.91
C ALA A 776 -5.20 24.17 1.62
N TRP A 777 -4.69 23.52 2.67
CA TRP A 777 -5.46 22.56 3.45
C TRP A 777 -5.13 22.64 4.93
N THR A 778 -6.03 22.12 5.76
CA THR A 778 -5.84 22.00 7.19
C THR A 778 -6.55 20.75 7.72
N ARG A 779 -6.14 20.31 8.92
CA ARG A 779 -6.65 19.08 9.53
C ARG A 779 -7.00 19.30 11.00
N VAL A 780 -8.05 18.61 11.45
CA VAL A 780 -8.50 18.60 12.85
C VAL A 780 -8.71 17.17 13.28
N ILE A 781 -8.40 16.86 14.52
CA ILE A 781 -8.79 15.59 15.14
C ILE A 781 -9.74 15.95 16.27
N LEU A 782 -11.01 15.62 16.10
CA LEU A 782 -11.98 15.67 17.18
C LEU A 782 -11.91 14.35 17.95
N ARG A 783 -11.75 14.41 19.27
CA ARG A 783 -11.72 13.23 20.14
C ARG A 783 -12.90 13.30 21.10
N ASN A 784 -13.51 12.15 21.36
CA ASN A 784 -14.55 12.02 22.36
C ASN A 784 -13.91 11.59 23.70
N GLY A 785 -13.73 12.55 24.60
CA GLY A 785 -12.96 12.46 25.85
C GLY A 785 -11.69 13.30 25.78
#